data_AF-A0A9D4UGF4-F1
#
_entry.id   AF-A0A9D4UGF4-F1
#
_cell.length_a   1.000
_cell.length_b   1.000
_cell.length_c   1.000
_cell.angle_alpha   90.00
_cell.angle_beta   90.00
_cell.angle_gamma   90.00
#
_symmetry.space_group_name_H-M   'P 1'
#
loop_
_entity.id
_entity.type
_entity.pdbx_description
1 polymer ?
#
loop_
_entity_poly.entity_id
_entity_poly.type
_entity_poly.pdbx_seq_one_letter_code
_entity_poly.pdbx_strand_id
1 'polypeptide(L)'
;MEAAEVEEDEEFAAEEAEEWMKAFPVTEGATSLQKSQPLRKGKKKGKSGGFESLGLSPPIFRGIRRTGYQVPTPIQRKTLPLVMAGYDVVAMARTGSGKTAAFLIPMLERLKMHLSKGGARAIILSPTRELALQTFKFCNQLGRYTDLRVAVLVGGDNMESQFEDLANNPDVIVATPGRLMHHLSEVEGMSLRSVEYVVFDEADRLFEMGFAEQLRQILSHLAETRQTLLFSATMPRLLADFAKAGLRDPHIVRLDVDTKISPDLKLAFFTLRHDEKPAALIYMVREHIKSDQQTLIFVSTKHHVEFLQELMRREGLELSVVYGAMDQTARKIHLAKFRARKTMLLLVTDVAARGIDIPLLDNVVNYDFPSKPKLFVHRVGRAARAGRVGSAFSFVTSDELPYLLDLHLFLSKPVHPALTEEDLAGNSKELLKRMKEVTEGGSTVYGRLPQSILDSTSEKLRSLVEGNMELLALQKSCNKAFDLYSRSKPSPSLESARRAKSLPKEGLHPLFREEIANEEAAALAFTESLKKFRPKQTVLESEGEAARSKNLQTPNASGVEVMKRKRAIHEKVIDAKQNQQPQRMGLDVLYDNAKEKLELPEEGGAGLGTNRHKRRRKDQSSTKKIPKTFRDDNFYISSVPVNRHAETGLAVDNADRMGSNRIDREVLDLLPDEQENIQKQKALYHWDKKHKKFVKLHHGETVTASGKDAFSHGVAAMV
;
A
#
# COMPACT_ATOMS: atom_id res chain seq x y z
N MET A 1 -16.95 -10.62 -11.51
CA MET A 1 -16.92 -10.87 -12.96
C MET A 1 -16.52 -9.59 -13.67
N GLU A 2 -17.24 -8.49 -13.45
CA GLU A 2 -16.94 -7.17 -14.04
C GLU A 2 -15.51 -6.64 -13.74
N ALA A 3 -14.97 -6.83 -12.53
CA ALA A 3 -13.58 -6.42 -12.22
C ALA A 3 -12.49 -7.33 -12.81
N ALA A 4 -12.81 -8.59 -13.11
CA ALA A 4 -11.88 -9.53 -13.73
C ALA A 4 -11.87 -9.36 -15.26
N GLU A 5 -13.02 -9.01 -15.85
CA GLU A 5 -13.13 -8.62 -17.26
C GLU A 5 -12.34 -7.32 -17.53
N VAL A 6 -12.38 -6.34 -16.61
CA VAL A 6 -11.56 -5.11 -16.72
C VAL A 6 -10.05 -5.39 -16.58
N GLU A 7 -9.63 -6.33 -15.72
CA GLU A 7 -8.21 -6.72 -15.60
C GLU A 7 -7.71 -7.49 -16.84
N GLU A 8 -8.51 -8.42 -17.39
CA GLU A 8 -8.19 -9.13 -18.64
C GLU A 8 -8.16 -8.18 -19.85
N ASP A 9 -9.08 -7.20 -19.91
CA ASP A 9 -9.10 -6.16 -20.94
C ASP A 9 -7.94 -5.16 -20.84
N GLU A 10 -7.41 -4.92 -19.63
CA GLU A 10 -6.20 -4.10 -19.42
C GLU A 10 -4.91 -4.86 -19.76
N GLU A 11 -4.85 -6.17 -19.47
CA GLU A 11 -3.68 -7.02 -19.75
C GLU A 11 -3.53 -7.34 -21.25
N PHE A 12 -4.63 -7.76 -21.90
CA PHE A 12 -4.68 -7.97 -23.36
C PHE A 12 -4.34 -6.69 -24.14
N ALA A 13 -4.73 -5.54 -23.61
CA ALA A 13 -4.44 -4.27 -24.24
C ALA A 13 -3.06 -3.68 -23.93
N ALA A 14 -2.46 -4.06 -22.80
CA ALA A 14 -1.05 -3.78 -22.55
C ALA A 14 -0.18 -4.55 -23.55
N GLU A 15 -0.55 -5.79 -23.88
CA GLU A 15 0.04 -6.55 -24.99
C GLU A 15 -0.17 -5.83 -26.33
N GLU A 16 -1.37 -5.36 -26.65
CA GLU A 16 -1.67 -4.65 -27.90
C GLU A 16 -0.92 -3.29 -28.03
N ALA A 17 -0.74 -2.57 -26.92
CA ALA A 17 0.09 -1.37 -26.88
C ALA A 17 1.57 -1.71 -27.07
N GLU A 18 2.03 -2.82 -26.50
CA GLU A 18 3.40 -3.30 -26.66
C GLU A 18 3.67 -3.84 -28.08
N GLU A 19 2.69 -4.49 -28.69
CA GLU A 19 2.70 -4.97 -30.06
C GLU A 19 2.68 -3.81 -31.07
N TRP A 20 1.86 -2.79 -30.81
CA TRP A 20 1.90 -1.54 -31.56
C TRP A 20 3.25 -0.82 -31.42
N MET A 21 3.85 -0.79 -30.22
CA MET A 21 5.18 -0.23 -30.02
C MET A 21 6.27 -1.00 -30.78
N LYS A 22 6.14 -2.33 -30.92
CA LYS A 22 7.04 -3.19 -31.69
C LYS A 22 6.94 -2.97 -33.21
N ALA A 23 5.83 -2.39 -33.70
CA ALA A 23 5.61 -2.11 -35.12
C ALA A 23 6.37 -0.88 -35.66
N PHE A 24 6.96 -0.04 -34.79
CA PHE A 24 7.76 1.11 -35.20
C PHE A 24 9.24 0.80 -35.22
N PRO A 25 10.04 1.48 -36.07
CA PRO A 25 11.50 1.32 -36.05
C PRO A 25 12.07 1.81 -34.72
N VAL A 26 12.25 0.90 -33.77
CA VAL A 26 12.97 1.17 -32.52
C VAL A 26 14.43 1.40 -32.89
N THR A 27 14.93 2.61 -32.60
CA THR A 27 16.34 2.93 -32.81
C THR A 27 17.18 2.32 -31.68
N GLU A 28 17.34 1.00 -31.73
CA GLU A 28 18.36 0.28 -30.98
C GLU A 28 19.69 0.37 -31.74
N GLY A 29 20.47 1.40 -31.41
CA GLY A 29 21.91 1.49 -31.69
C GLY A 29 22.40 1.08 -33.08
N ALA A 30 22.53 2.04 -34.00
CA ALA A 30 23.54 2.04 -35.07
C ALA A 30 23.66 3.49 -35.60
N THR A 31 24.78 4.20 -35.55
CA THR A 31 25.99 4.02 -36.37
C THR A 31 25.80 3.49 -37.79
N SER A 32 24.68 3.77 -38.46
CA SER A 32 24.61 3.52 -39.91
C SER A 32 23.42 4.22 -40.56
N LEU A 33 23.63 5.45 -41.04
CA LEU A 33 22.82 6.01 -42.12
C LEU A 33 23.73 6.61 -43.21
N GLN A 34 23.91 5.75 -44.23
CA GLN A 34 23.99 5.98 -45.68
C GLN A 34 25.01 6.96 -46.28
N LYS A 35 25.91 6.35 -47.07
CA LYS A 35 26.78 6.95 -48.08
C LYS A 35 25.95 7.50 -49.25
N SER A 36 26.16 8.77 -49.62
CA SER A 36 25.95 9.26 -50.98
C SER A 36 26.95 10.38 -51.34
N GLN A 37 27.73 10.09 -52.40
CA GLN A 37 28.58 10.91 -53.28
C GLN A 37 29.81 11.71 -52.74
N PRO A 38 30.92 11.79 -53.54
CA PRO A 38 32.22 12.24 -53.04
C PRO A 38 32.51 13.70 -53.43
N LEU A 39 32.66 14.59 -52.44
CA LEU A 39 33.19 15.93 -52.65
C LEU A 39 34.30 16.25 -51.64
N ARG A 40 35.52 16.35 -52.21
CA ARG A 40 36.73 17.07 -51.78
C ARG A 40 37.33 16.75 -50.40
N LYS A 41 38.52 16.14 -50.42
CA LYS A 41 39.42 15.89 -49.30
C LYS A 41 39.70 17.16 -48.48
N GLY A 42 39.27 17.17 -47.22
CA GLY A 42 39.63 18.17 -46.22
C GLY A 42 39.57 17.59 -44.80
N LYS A 43 40.76 17.40 -44.20
CA LYS A 43 41.09 17.16 -42.77
C LYS A 43 40.17 16.23 -41.94
N LYS A 44 40.73 15.09 -41.51
CA LYS A 44 40.22 14.22 -40.44
C LYS A 44 39.84 15.07 -39.20
N LYS A 45 38.55 15.25 -38.93
CA LYS A 45 38.04 15.71 -37.63
C LYS A 45 37.63 14.49 -36.80
N GLY A 46 38.14 14.41 -35.57
CA GLY A 46 37.82 13.35 -34.63
C GLY A 46 36.32 13.28 -34.32
N LYS A 47 35.86 12.09 -33.96
CA LYS A 47 34.49 11.82 -33.49
C LYS A 47 34.20 12.67 -32.22
N SER A 48 33.68 13.88 -32.38
CA SER A 48 33.27 14.70 -31.24
C SER A 48 31.79 14.44 -30.93
N GLY A 49 31.48 13.57 -29.97
CA GLY A 49 30.11 13.32 -29.49
C GLY A 49 29.50 14.47 -28.65
N GLY A 50 30.00 15.69 -28.82
CA GLY A 50 29.55 16.91 -28.14
C GLY A 50 28.49 17.67 -28.94
N PHE A 51 27.90 18.71 -28.33
CA PHE A 51 26.89 19.57 -28.97
C PHE A 51 27.40 20.25 -30.25
N GLU A 52 28.72 20.39 -30.40
CA GLU A 52 29.38 20.93 -31.60
C GLU A 52 29.09 20.11 -32.87
N SER A 53 28.84 18.80 -32.73
CA SER A 53 28.55 17.91 -33.86
C SER A 53 27.15 18.05 -34.43
N LEU A 54 26.24 18.73 -33.71
CA LEU A 54 24.83 18.88 -34.09
C LEU A 54 24.60 20.05 -35.06
N GLY A 55 25.62 20.86 -35.36
CA GLY A 55 25.50 21.97 -36.31
C GLY A 55 24.61 23.11 -35.82
N LEU A 56 24.49 23.31 -34.51
CA LEU A 56 23.66 24.35 -33.89
C LEU A 56 24.17 25.77 -34.20
N SER A 57 23.26 26.72 -34.28
CA SER A 57 23.60 28.13 -34.50
C SER A 57 24.42 28.72 -33.33
N PRO A 58 25.30 29.71 -33.60
CA PRO A 58 26.17 30.29 -32.56
C PRO A 58 25.44 30.87 -31.34
N PRO A 59 24.26 31.51 -31.45
CA PRO A 59 23.48 31.96 -30.29
C PRO A 59 23.06 30.81 -29.37
N ILE A 60 22.49 29.74 -29.93
CA ILE A 60 22.01 28.57 -29.18
C ILE A 60 23.17 27.83 -28.54
N PHE A 61 24.25 27.62 -29.28
CA PHE A 61 25.44 26.97 -28.75
C PHE A 61 26.08 27.75 -27.58
N ARG A 62 26.10 29.09 -27.65
CA ARG A 62 26.52 29.93 -26.52
C ARG A 62 25.60 29.80 -25.30
N GLY A 63 24.29 29.70 -25.52
CA GLY A 63 23.31 29.42 -24.45
C GLY A 63 23.56 28.09 -23.75
N ILE A 64 23.78 27.02 -24.53
CA ILE A 64 24.11 25.67 -24.02
C ILE A 64 25.38 25.69 -23.17
N ARG A 65 26.47 26.30 -23.66
CA ARG A 65 27.72 26.38 -22.89
C ARG A 65 27.56 27.17 -21.59
N ARG A 66 26.81 28.28 -21.62
CA ARG A 66 26.61 29.12 -20.43
C ARG A 66 25.74 28.45 -19.37
N THR A 67 24.81 27.59 -19.77
CA THR A 67 24.01 26.77 -18.84
C THR A 67 24.82 25.60 -18.23
N GLY A 68 26.07 25.39 -18.67
CA GLY A 68 26.98 24.39 -18.11
C GLY A 68 26.90 23.01 -18.78
N TYR A 69 26.15 22.88 -19.88
CA TYR A 69 26.07 21.63 -20.64
C TYR A 69 27.32 21.45 -21.51
N GLN A 70 28.11 20.43 -21.19
CA GLN A 70 29.31 20.09 -21.97
C GLN A 70 29.03 18.96 -22.98
N VAL A 71 28.33 17.92 -22.54
CA VAL A 71 28.06 16.71 -23.33
C VAL A 71 26.57 16.41 -23.29
N PRO A 72 25.94 16.08 -24.43
CA PRO A 72 24.54 15.70 -24.46
C PRO A 72 24.28 14.42 -23.67
N THR A 73 23.20 14.41 -22.90
CA THR A 73 22.76 13.23 -22.14
C THR A 73 22.32 12.10 -23.09
N PRO A 74 22.19 10.84 -22.63
CA PRO A 74 21.75 9.73 -23.48
C PRO A 74 20.44 9.99 -24.21
N ILE A 75 19.46 10.64 -23.56
CA ILE A 75 18.18 10.96 -24.22
C ILE A 75 18.40 12.01 -25.30
N GLN A 76 19.16 13.07 -24.99
CA GLN A 76 19.47 14.15 -25.93
C GLN A 76 20.21 13.63 -27.16
N ARG A 77 21.18 12.71 -27.01
CA ARG A 77 21.90 12.12 -28.14
C ARG A 77 20.99 11.35 -29.11
N LYS A 78 19.98 10.66 -28.59
CA LYS A 78 19.03 9.90 -29.41
C LYS A 78 17.95 10.80 -30.01
N THR A 79 17.41 11.75 -29.25
CA THR A 79 16.26 12.57 -29.68
C THR A 79 16.66 13.79 -30.50
N LEU A 80 17.76 14.49 -30.18
CA LEU A 80 18.12 15.75 -30.85
C LEU A 80 18.22 15.61 -32.37
N PRO A 81 18.90 14.59 -32.93
CA PRO A 81 18.98 14.44 -34.39
C PRO A 81 17.61 14.21 -35.05
N LEU A 82 16.74 13.42 -34.41
CA LEU A 82 15.39 13.12 -34.92
C LEU A 82 14.50 14.37 -34.92
N VAL A 83 14.53 15.11 -33.80
CA VAL A 83 13.73 16.33 -33.66
C VAL A 83 14.23 17.43 -34.60
N MET A 84 15.55 17.59 -34.76
CA MET A 84 16.12 18.55 -35.71
C MET A 84 15.80 18.21 -37.18
N ALA A 85 15.58 16.93 -37.50
CA ALA A 85 15.15 16.49 -38.82
C ALA A 85 13.64 16.70 -39.09
N GLY A 86 12.87 17.14 -38.09
CA GLY A 86 11.45 17.45 -38.22
C GLY A 86 10.50 16.28 -37.95
N TYR A 87 11.00 15.13 -37.48
CA TYR A 87 10.16 13.99 -37.13
C TYR A 87 9.38 14.21 -35.82
N ASP A 88 8.19 13.64 -35.73
CA ASP A 88 7.48 13.46 -34.47
C ASP A 88 8.21 12.44 -33.60
N VAL A 89 8.28 12.68 -32.29
CA VAL A 89 9.06 11.82 -31.38
C VAL A 89 8.28 11.54 -30.11
N VAL A 90 8.20 10.26 -29.74
CA VAL A 90 7.77 9.80 -28.42
C VAL A 90 9.02 9.38 -27.64
N ALA A 91 9.39 10.18 -26.65
CA ALA A 91 10.60 9.99 -25.85
C ALA A 91 10.26 9.55 -24.42
N MET A 92 10.69 8.34 -24.05
CA MET A 92 10.51 7.76 -22.72
C MET A 92 11.81 7.83 -21.92
N ALA A 93 11.81 8.62 -20.85
CA ALA A 93 12.93 8.71 -19.91
C ALA A 93 12.50 9.29 -18.55
N ARG A 94 13.21 8.94 -17.47
CA ARG A 94 12.96 9.48 -16.12
C ARG A 94 13.16 10.98 -16.06
N THR A 95 12.46 11.63 -15.15
CA THR A 95 12.74 13.02 -14.75
C THR A 95 14.20 13.15 -14.32
N GLY A 96 14.88 14.21 -14.78
CA GLY A 96 16.31 14.41 -14.57
C GLY A 96 17.22 13.83 -15.66
N SER A 97 16.69 13.12 -16.66
CA SER A 97 17.49 12.62 -17.81
C SER A 97 17.92 13.72 -18.80
N GLY A 98 17.48 14.96 -18.59
CA GLY A 98 17.73 16.08 -19.52
C GLY A 98 16.68 16.22 -20.64
N LYS A 99 15.45 15.73 -20.44
CA LYS A 99 14.32 15.81 -21.40
C LYS A 99 14.02 17.24 -21.84
N THR A 100 14.02 18.19 -20.91
CA THR A 100 13.71 19.60 -21.20
C THR A 100 14.64 20.21 -22.25
N ALA A 101 15.95 20.01 -22.12
CA ALA A 101 16.90 20.47 -23.14
C ALA A 101 16.74 19.72 -24.48
N ALA A 102 16.28 18.46 -24.44
CA ALA A 102 16.11 17.63 -25.62
C ALA A 102 15.03 18.14 -26.59
N PHE A 103 14.00 18.83 -26.10
CA PHE A 103 13.00 19.49 -26.94
C PHE A 103 13.18 21.01 -27.05
N LEU A 104 13.81 21.68 -26.08
CA LEU A 104 14.03 23.14 -26.16
C LEU A 104 15.13 23.53 -27.14
N ILE A 105 16.26 22.81 -27.16
CA ILE A 105 17.37 23.09 -28.08
C ILE A 105 16.91 23.10 -29.55
N PRO A 106 16.24 22.03 -30.05
CA PRO A 106 15.82 22.00 -31.46
C PRO A 106 14.69 22.99 -31.74
N MET A 107 13.81 23.26 -30.77
CA MET A 107 12.78 24.30 -30.91
C MET A 107 13.40 25.67 -31.13
N LEU A 108 14.36 26.08 -30.28
CA LEU A 108 15.03 27.38 -30.41
C LEU A 108 15.84 27.46 -31.72
N GLU A 109 16.50 26.37 -32.12
CA GLU A 109 17.23 26.30 -33.39
C GLU A 109 16.30 26.38 -34.61
N ARG A 110 15.07 25.86 -34.51
CA ARG A 110 14.06 25.95 -35.57
C ARG A 110 13.48 27.35 -35.68
N LEU A 111 13.09 27.95 -34.55
CA LEU A 111 12.46 29.27 -34.52
C LEU A 111 13.43 30.41 -34.89
N LYS A 112 14.71 30.28 -34.51
CA LYS A 112 15.86 31.17 -34.77
C LYS A 112 15.72 32.61 -34.26
N MET A 113 14.75 33.35 -34.79
CA MET A 113 14.55 34.76 -34.53
C MET A 113 13.07 35.09 -34.29
N HIS A 114 12.79 36.18 -33.58
CA HIS A 114 11.42 36.62 -33.31
C HIS A 114 10.69 37.06 -34.58
N LEU A 115 9.41 36.68 -34.70
CA LEU A 115 8.54 37.17 -35.76
C LEU A 115 7.45 38.07 -35.16
N SER A 116 7.44 39.33 -35.56
CA SER A 116 6.48 40.33 -35.07
C SER A 116 5.05 40.14 -35.59
N LYS A 117 4.86 39.23 -36.56
CA LYS A 117 3.57 38.88 -37.17
C LYS A 117 3.40 37.37 -37.12
N GLY A 118 2.22 36.92 -36.72
CA GLY A 118 1.85 35.50 -36.77
C GLY A 118 1.66 34.81 -35.41
N GLY A 119 1.71 35.50 -34.28
CA GLY A 119 1.42 34.90 -32.97
C GLY A 119 2.40 33.79 -32.57
N ALA A 120 2.00 32.94 -31.62
CA ALA A 120 2.86 31.89 -31.09
C ALA A 120 3.14 30.80 -32.13
N ARG A 121 4.41 30.40 -32.24
CA ARG A 121 4.90 29.37 -33.18
C ARG A 121 5.21 28.04 -32.50
N ALA A 122 5.44 28.05 -31.19
CA ALA A 122 5.63 26.84 -30.41
C ALA A 122 4.82 26.84 -29.11
N ILE A 123 4.32 25.66 -28.74
CA ILE A 123 3.61 25.45 -27.47
C ILE A 123 4.25 24.31 -26.70
N ILE A 124 4.46 24.52 -25.40
CA ILE A 124 4.90 23.50 -24.46
C ILE A 124 3.84 23.35 -23.38
N LEU A 125 3.20 22.18 -23.34
CA LEU A 125 2.18 21.82 -22.36
C LEU A 125 2.83 21.04 -21.23
N SER A 126 2.68 21.55 -20.00
CA SER A 126 3.19 20.92 -18.78
C SER A 126 2.06 20.62 -17.80
N PRO A 127 2.07 19.50 -17.06
CA PRO A 127 1.00 19.08 -16.16
C PRO A 127 0.83 19.99 -14.94
N THR A 128 1.89 20.66 -14.52
CA THR A 128 1.89 21.47 -13.29
C THR A 128 2.44 22.85 -13.57
N ARG A 129 1.96 23.83 -12.81
CA ARG A 129 2.47 25.20 -12.84
C ARG A 129 3.97 25.26 -12.57
N GLU A 130 4.43 24.50 -11.59
CA GLU A 130 5.82 24.51 -11.16
C GLU A 130 6.75 24.01 -12.26
N LEU A 131 6.36 22.96 -12.98
CA LEU A 131 7.11 22.45 -14.13
C LEU A 131 7.07 23.45 -15.30
N ALA A 132 5.92 24.04 -15.60
CA ALA A 132 5.82 25.08 -16.63
C ALA A 132 6.75 26.27 -16.34
N LEU A 133 6.80 26.75 -15.10
CA LEU A 133 7.70 27.84 -14.69
C LEU A 133 9.18 27.44 -14.75
N GLN A 134 9.52 26.18 -14.48
CA GLN A 134 10.90 25.67 -14.64
C GLN A 134 11.29 25.64 -16.11
N THR A 135 10.43 25.10 -16.96
CA THR A 135 10.64 25.05 -18.40
C THR A 135 10.74 26.45 -18.99
N PHE A 136 9.89 27.39 -18.56
CA PHE A 136 9.95 28.81 -18.94
C PHE A 136 11.31 29.45 -18.59
N LYS A 137 11.74 29.31 -17.32
CA LYS A 137 13.04 29.85 -16.88
C LYS A 137 14.20 29.25 -17.65
N PHE A 138 14.18 27.94 -17.88
CA PHE A 138 15.23 27.25 -18.59
C PHE A 138 15.24 27.60 -20.09
N CYS A 139 14.07 27.78 -20.71
CA CYS A 139 13.93 28.29 -22.08
C CYS A 139 14.57 29.66 -22.22
N ASN A 140 14.27 30.61 -21.32
CA ASN A 140 14.89 31.95 -21.32
C ASN A 140 16.41 31.92 -21.09
N GLN A 141 16.91 30.99 -20.26
CA GLN A 141 18.35 30.84 -20.06
C GLN A 141 19.05 30.32 -21.32
N LEU A 142 18.45 29.34 -22.00
CA LEU A 142 18.99 28.73 -23.21
C LEU A 142 18.90 29.68 -24.41
N GLY A 143 17.79 30.39 -24.54
CA GLY A 143 17.51 31.39 -25.58
C GLY A 143 18.08 32.79 -25.29
N ARG A 144 18.89 32.98 -24.23
CA ARG A 144 19.39 34.30 -23.80
C ARG A 144 20.09 35.11 -24.89
N TYR A 145 20.68 34.44 -25.87
CA TYR A 145 21.40 35.08 -26.98
C TYR A 145 20.56 35.19 -28.27
N THR A 146 19.26 34.88 -28.18
CA THR A 146 18.27 35.06 -29.23
C THR A 146 17.32 36.20 -28.86
N ASP A 147 16.57 36.71 -29.82
CA ASP A 147 15.52 37.71 -29.65
C ASP A 147 14.12 37.09 -29.44
N LEU A 148 14.03 35.76 -29.38
CA LEU A 148 12.79 35.01 -29.18
C LEU A 148 12.10 35.40 -27.89
N ARG A 149 10.77 35.56 -27.97
CA ARG A 149 9.93 35.91 -26.82
C ARG A 149 9.19 34.68 -26.31
N VAL A 150 9.19 34.50 -25.00
CA VAL A 150 8.52 33.38 -24.32
C VAL A 150 7.51 33.94 -23.33
N ALA A 151 6.31 33.38 -23.29
CA ALA A 151 5.28 33.67 -22.29
C ALA A 151 4.93 32.41 -21.49
N VAL A 152 4.41 32.57 -20.28
CA VAL A 152 3.98 31.47 -19.41
C VAL A 152 2.54 31.62 -18.95
N LEU A 153 1.69 30.63 -19.25
CA LEU A 153 0.26 30.63 -18.92
C LEU A 153 -0.05 29.53 -17.90
N VAL A 154 -0.12 29.90 -16.63
CA VAL A 154 -0.34 28.98 -15.51
C VAL A 154 -1.45 29.46 -14.58
N GLY A 155 -2.18 28.53 -13.97
CA GLY A 155 -3.24 28.85 -13.01
C GLY A 155 -2.70 29.48 -11.71
N GLY A 156 -3.51 30.35 -11.09
CA GLY A 156 -3.16 31.01 -9.83
C GLY A 156 -2.13 32.15 -9.95
N ASP A 157 -1.89 32.66 -11.16
CA ASP A 157 -1.27 33.97 -11.40
C ASP A 157 -2.34 34.96 -11.91
N ASN A 158 -2.08 36.26 -11.80
CA ASN A 158 -3.04 37.27 -12.27
C ASN A 158 -3.29 37.09 -13.77
N MET A 159 -4.55 37.19 -14.18
CA MET A 159 -4.94 37.01 -15.56
C MET A 159 -4.50 38.19 -16.42
N GLU A 160 -4.59 39.41 -15.86
CA GLU A 160 -4.20 40.66 -16.53
C GLU A 160 -2.73 40.63 -16.95
N SER A 161 -1.83 40.21 -16.07
CA SER A 161 -0.40 40.07 -16.42
C SER A 161 -0.16 39.06 -17.54
N GLN A 162 -0.98 38.00 -17.61
CA GLN A 162 -0.87 37.01 -18.69
C GLN A 162 -1.44 37.54 -20.01
N PHE A 163 -2.46 38.40 -19.97
CA PHE A 163 -2.95 39.11 -21.15
C PHE A 163 -1.90 40.09 -21.68
N GLU A 164 -1.22 40.84 -20.80
CA GLU A 164 -0.10 41.70 -21.19
C GLU A 164 1.04 40.91 -21.84
N ASP A 165 1.43 39.77 -21.26
CA ASP A 165 2.44 38.88 -21.83
C ASP A 165 2.05 38.36 -23.22
N LEU A 166 0.77 38.04 -23.45
CA LEU A 166 0.25 37.62 -24.76
C LEU A 166 0.17 38.77 -25.76
N ALA A 167 -0.20 39.97 -25.32
CA ALA A 167 -0.24 41.18 -26.15
C ALA A 167 1.14 41.55 -26.71
N ASN A 168 2.23 41.15 -26.02
CA ASN A 168 3.60 41.32 -26.48
C ASN A 168 4.02 40.37 -27.63
N ASN A 169 3.09 39.56 -28.15
CA ASN A 169 3.30 38.60 -29.24
C ASN A 169 4.47 37.62 -28.98
N PRO A 170 4.33 36.69 -28.02
CA PRO A 170 5.36 35.71 -27.73
C PRO A 170 5.48 34.68 -28.88
N ASP A 171 6.71 34.23 -29.19
CA ASP A 171 6.95 33.14 -30.14
C ASP A 171 6.68 31.76 -29.52
N VAL A 172 6.91 31.64 -28.21
CA VAL A 172 6.79 30.38 -27.46
C VAL A 172 5.83 30.58 -26.28
N ILE A 173 4.84 29.70 -26.17
CA ILE A 173 3.95 29.64 -25.00
C ILE A 173 4.25 28.39 -24.19
N VAL A 174 4.58 28.57 -22.91
CA VAL A 174 4.67 27.46 -21.94
C VAL A 174 3.44 27.50 -21.05
N ALA A 175 2.63 26.44 -21.03
CA ALA A 175 1.34 26.50 -20.36
C ALA A 175 0.91 25.22 -19.67
N THR A 176 0.03 25.37 -18.67
CA THR A 176 -0.81 24.27 -18.18
C THR A 176 -2.09 24.18 -19.03
N PRO A 177 -2.57 22.99 -19.42
CA PRO A 177 -3.69 22.83 -20.37
C PRO A 177 -4.94 23.62 -19.99
N GLY A 178 -5.38 23.52 -18.72
CA GLY A 178 -6.57 24.23 -18.27
C GLY A 178 -6.47 25.75 -18.39
N ARG A 179 -5.30 26.33 -18.09
CA ARG A 179 -5.10 27.79 -18.21
C ARG A 179 -5.00 28.23 -19.67
N LEU A 180 -4.36 27.43 -20.53
CA LEU A 180 -4.32 27.72 -21.96
C LEU A 180 -5.73 27.72 -22.56
N MET A 181 -6.55 26.73 -22.21
CA MET A 181 -7.94 26.71 -22.66
C MET A 181 -8.73 27.93 -22.19
N HIS A 182 -8.57 28.33 -20.92
CA HIS A 182 -9.23 29.53 -20.42
C HIS A 182 -8.85 30.79 -21.22
N HIS A 183 -7.60 30.91 -21.66
CA HIS A 183 -7.19 32.02 -22.54
C HIS A 183 -7.79 31.90 -23.94
N LEU A 184 -7.87 30.69 -24.50
CA LEU A 184 -8.49 30.47 -25.81
C LEU A 184 -10.00 30.76 -25.82
N SER A 185 -10.69 30.61 -24.68
CA SER A 185 -12.12 30.92 -24.56
C SER A 185 -12.39 32.40 -24.30
N GLU A 186 -11.56 33.07 -23.49
CA GLU A 186 -11.78 34.46 -23.08
C GLU A 186 -11.16 35.50 -24.04
N VAL A 187 -10.04 35.17 -24.68
CA VAL A 187 -9.34 36.12 -25.57
C VAL A 187 -9.92 36.05 -26.97
N GLU A 188 -10.77 37.01 -27.31
CA GLU A 188 -11.27 37.18 -28.67
C GLU A 188 -10.12 37.34 -29.67
N GLY A 189 -10.09 36.48 -30.69
CA GLY A 189 -9.09 36.53 -31.77
C GLY A 189 -7.78 35.78 -31.48
N MET A 190 -7.61 35.14 -30.32
CA MET A 190 -6.44 34.28 -30.08
C MET A 190 -6.50 33.05 -31.00
N SER A 191 -5.47 32.87 -31.83
CA SER A 191 -5.37 31.73 -32.75
C SER A 191 -4.07 30.98 -32.53
N LEU A 192 -4.16 29.65 -32.52
CA LEU A 192 -3.00 28.74 -32.45
C LEU A 192 -2.63 28.14 -33.81
N ARG A 193 -3.20 28.66 -34.91
CA ARG A 193 -2.99 28.11 -36.27
C ARG A 193 -1.58 28.29 -36.80
N SER A 194 -0.80 29.20 -36.25
CA SER A 194 0.61 29.44 -36.60
C SER A 194 1.59 28.55 -35.85
N VAL A 195 1.10 27.75 -34.90
CA VAL A 195 1.94 26.85 -34.12
C VAL A 195 2.41 25.71 -34.99
N GLU A 196 3.72 25.60 -35.14
CA GLU A 196 4.39 24.59 -35.95
C GLU A 196 5.13 23.52 -35.12
N TYR A 197 5.24 23.74 -33.80
CA TYR A 197 5.99 22.90 -32.88
C TYR A 197 5.24 22.75 -31.54
N VAL A 198 4.87 21.52 -31.18
CA VAL A 198 4.08 21.23 -29.97
C VAL A 198 4.81 20.19 -29.12
N VAL A 199 4.90 20.46 -27.81
CA VAL A 199 5.53 19.55 -26.85
C VAL A 199 4.55 19.22 -25.72
N PHE A 200 4.38 17.93 -25.45
CA PHE A 200 3.76 17.42 -24.23
C PHE A 200 4.84 16.97 -23.26
N ASP A 201 5.11 17.77 -22.22
CA ASP A 201 6.12 17.46 -21.19
C ASP A 201 5.48 16.71 -20.02
N GLU A 202 6.13 15.66 -19.53
CA GLU A 202 5.59 14.70 -18.56
C GLU A 202 4.16 14.24 -18.91
N ALA A 203 4.01 13.70 -20.11
CA ALA A 203 2.70 13.41 -20.70
C ALA A 203 1.90 12.35 -19.94
N ASP A 204 2.54 11.35 -19.32
CA ASP A 204 1.87 10.44 -18.38
C ASP A 204 1.13 11.19 -17.26
N ARG A 205 1.76 12.23 -16.69
CA ARG A 205 1.13 13.05 -15.64
C ARG A 205 -0.01 13.91 -16.15
N LEU A 206 0.04 14.39 -17.40
CA LEU A 206 -1.08 15.12 -17.99
C LEU A 206 -2.35 14.26 -17.99
N PHE A 207 -2.22 12.97 -18.28
CA PHE A 207 -3.32 12.02 -18.30
C PHE A 207 -3.73 11.58 -16.88
N GLU A 208 -2.77 11.33 -15.98
CA GLU A 208 -3.09 11.03 -14.56
C GLU A 208 -3.89 12.15 -13.88
N MET A 209 -3.69 13.40 -14.29
CA MET A 209 -4.41 14.56 -13.75
C MET A 209 -5.74 14.84 -14.47
N GLY A 210 -6.13 14.00 -15.43
CA GLY A 210 -7.40 14.12 -16.13
C GLY A 210 -7.43 15.22 -17.21
N PHE A 211 -6.28 15.68 -17.71
CA PHE A 211 -6.27 16.73 -18.75
C PHE A 211 -6.56 16.23 -20.18
N ALA A 212 -6.90 14.95 -20.35
CA ALA A 212 -7.04 14.33 -21.67
C ALA A 212 -8.05 15.05 -22.59
N GLU A 213 -9.17 15.51 -22.04
CA GLU A 213 -10.19 16.24 -22.80
C GLU A 213 -9.70 17.62 -23.23
N GLN A 214 -9.10 18.39 -22.32
CA GLN A 214 -8.55 19.70 -22.61
C GLN A 214 -7.43 19.62 -23.64
N LEU A 215 -6.59 18.57 -23.59
CA LEU A 215 -5.55 18.34 -24.59
C LEU A 215 -6.14 18.10 -25.98
N ARG A 216 -7.22 17.30 -26.11
CA ARG A 216 -7.90 17.09 -27.39
C ARG A 216 -8.51 18.38 -27.94
N GLN A 217 -9.11 19.20 -27.08
CA GLN A 217 -9.64 20.51 -27.47
C GLN A 217 -8.53 21.45 -27.95
N ILE A 218 -7.41 21.55 -27.23
CA ILE A 218 -6.25 22.34 -27.66
C ILE A 218 -5.73 21.86 -29.02
N LEU A 219 -5.63 20.55 -29.24
CA LEU A 219 -5.21 19.98 -30.52
C LEU A 219 -6.14 20.36 -31.69
N SER A 220 -7.44 20.52 -31.44
CA SER A 220 -8.40 20.95 -32.47
C SER A 220 -8.22 22.42 -32.90
N HIS A 221 -7.59 23.26 -32.07
CA HIS A 221 -7.27 24.64 -32.40
C HIS A 221 -5.91 24.81 -33.12
N LEU A 222 -5.11 23.74 -33.19
CA LEU A 222 -3.77 23.73 -33.80
C LEU A 222 -3.84 23.39 -35.29
N ALA A 223 -2.83 23.81 -36.05
CA ALA A 223 -2.71 23.43 -37.45
C ALA A 223 -2.43 21.92 -37.62
N GLU A 224 -2.92 21.32 -38.70
CA GLU A 224 -2.65 19.92 -39.04
C GLU A 224 -1.17 19.66 -39.36
N THR A 225 -0.50 20.61 -40.03
CA THR A 225 0.92 20.53 -40.37
C THR A 225 1.77 21.08 -39.23
N ARG A 226 2.12 20.23 -38.26
CA ARG A 226 2.96 20.57 -37.12
C ARG A 226 3.87 19.40 -36.73
N GLN A 227 4.98 19.71 -36.07
CA GLN A 227 5.81 18.70 -35.41
C GLN A 227 5.34 18.54 -33.97
N THR A 228 5.05 17.31 -33.56
CA THR A 228 4.53 16.98 -32.23
C THR A 228 5.50 16.07 -31.49
N LEU A 229 5.88 16.48 -30.28
CA LEU A 229 6.80 15.74 -29.42
C LEU A 229 6.13 15.38 -28.10
N LEU A 230 6.29 14.13 -27.69
CA LEU A 230 5.71 13.59 -26.46
C LEU A 230 6.82 13.06 -25.57
N PHE A 231 7.04 13.71 -24.43
CA PHE A 231 8.03 13.32 -23.45
C PHE A 231 7.35 12.77 -22.21
N SER A 232 7.64 11.52 -21.87
CA SER A 232 7.01 10.85 -20.73
C SER A 232 8.02 10.03 -19.93
N ALA A 233 7.72 9.73 -18.66
CA ALA A 233 8.47 8.70 -17.95
C ALA A 233 7.93 7.32 -18.33
N THR A 234 6.60 7.21 -18.49
CA THR A 234 5.90 5.95 -18.75
C THR A 234 4.94 6.07 -19.94
N MET A 235 4.48 4.94 -20.49
CA MET A 235 3.49 4.92 -21.57
C MET A 235 2.26 4.09 -21.18
N PRO A 236 1.30 4.64 -20.41
CA PRO A 236 0.02 3.99 -20.17
C PRO A 236 -0.82 3.92 -21.46
N ARG A 237 -1.78 2.98 -21.55
CA ARG A 237 -2.62 2.75 -22.73
C ARG A 237 -3.26 4.03 -23.27
N LEU A 238 -3.91 4.81 -22.40
CA LEU A 238 -4.54 6.09 -22.78
C LEU A 238 -3.56 7.07 -23.45
N LEU A 239 -2.29 7.08 -23.04
CA LEU A 239 -1.25 7.90 -23.64
C LEU A 239 -0.75 7.32 -24.96
N ALA A 240 -0.65 5.99 -25.06
CA ALA A 240 -0.31 5.31 -26.31
C ALA A 240 -1.37 5.56 -27.38
N ASP A 241 -2.66 5.46 -27.03
CA ASP A 241 -3.77 5.72 -27.94
C ASP A 241 -3.83 7.19 -28.35
N PHE A 242 -3.53 8.10 -27.43
CA PHE A 242 -3.36 9.51 -27.76
C PHE A 242 -2.18 9.74 -28.71
N ALA A 243 -1.05 9.06 -28.50
CA ALA A 243 0.10 9.15 -29.38
C ALA A 243 -0.22 8.62 -30.79
N LYS A 244 -0.93 7.49 -30.87
CA LYS A 244 -1.44 6.89 -32.12
C LYS A 244 -2.30 7.85 -32.92
N ALA A 245 -3.25 8.51 -32.26
CA ALA A 245 -4.22 9.38 -32.92
C ALA A 245 -3.67 10.80 -33.18
N GLY A 246 -2.74 11.27 -32.35
CA GLY A 246 -2.32 12.67 -32.32
C GLY A 246 -1.01 12.99 -33.05
N LEU A 247 -0.15 12.00 -33.30
CA LEU A 247 1.18 12.17 -33.91
C LEU A 247 1.22 11.53 -35.30
N ARG A 248 2.10 12.05 -36.17
CA ARG A 248 2.29 11.56 -37.54
C ARG A 248 3.59 10.75 -37.65
N ASP A 249 3.46 9.43 -37.75
CA ASP A 249 4.58 8.47 -37.87
C ASP A 249 5.69 8.71 -36.81
N PRO A 250 5.36 8.63 -35.52
CA PRO A 250 6.28 9.03 -34.46
C PRO A 250 7.44 8.06 -34.27
N HIS A 251 8.65 8.59 -34.12
CA HIS A 251 9.81 7.80 -33.73
C HIS A 251 9.81 7.58 -32.22
N ILE A 252 9.85 6.32 -31.79
CA ILE A 252 9.86 5.95 -30.38
C ILE A 252 11.30 5.84 -29.89
N VAL A 253 11.67 6.70 -28.94
CA VAL A 253 12.97 6.66 -28.26
C VAL A 253 12.77 6.21 -26.83
N ARG A 254 13.15 4.95 -26.56
CA ARG A 254 13.18 4.40 -25.21
C ARG A 254 14.60 4.45 -24.63
N LEU A 255 14.70 4.92 -23.40
CA LEU A 255 15.82 4.58 -22.53
C LEU A 255 15.29 3.58 -21.50
N ASP A 256 16.03 2.50 -21.28
CA ASP A 256 15.70 1.48 -20.27
C ASP A 256 15.72 2.11 -18.87
N VAL A 257 14.56 2.60 -18.45
CA VAL A 257 14.44 3.42 -17.24
C VAL A 257 13.36 2.90 -16.29
N ASP A 258 12.39 2.13 -16.78
CA ASP A 258 11.18 1.85 -15.99
C ASP A 258 11.46 1.06 -14.70
N THR A 259 12.48 0.20 -14.66
CA THR A 259 12.75 -0.69 -13.53
C THR A 259 14.05 -0.40 -12.76
N LYS A 260 14.87 0.56 -13.21
CA LYS A 260 16.24 0.71 -12.69
C LYS A 260 16.38 1.86 -11.69
N ILE A 261 16.31 1.51 -10.41
CA ILE A 261 16.81 2.32 -9.30
C ILE A 261 18.33 2.50 -9.44
N SER A 262 18.86 3.67 -9.06
CA SER A 262 20.30 3.92 -9.08
C SER A 262 21.03 2.89 -8.20
N PRO A 263 22.14 2.28 -8.66
CA PRO A 263 22.93 1.38 -7.81
C PRO A 263 23.51 2.12 -6.58
N ASP A 264 23.69 3.44 -6.68
CA ASP A 264 24.19 4.30 -5.59
C ASP A 264 23.11 4.64 -4.55
N LEU A 265 21.87 4.16 -4.73
CA LEU A 265 20.79 4.37 -3.78
C LEU A 265 20.67 3.17 -2.83
N LYS A 266 20.92 3.40 -1.54
CA LYS A 266 20.70 2.40 -0.48
C LYS A 266 19.22 2.36 -0.11
N LEU A 267 18.60 1.18 -0.19
CA LEU A 267 17.21 0.97 0.19
C LEU A 267 17.15 0.25 1.55
N ALA A 268 16.32 0.75 2.46
CA ALA A 268 16.03 0.12 3.73
C ALA A 268 14.52 0.07 3.96
N PHE A 269 14.02 -1.10 4.35
CA PHE A 269 12.60 -1.34 4.59
C PHE A 269 12.39 -1.78 6.03
N PHE A 270 11.56 -1.03 6.75
CA PHE A 270 11.28 -1.26 8.15
C PHE A 270 9.84 -1.68 8.35
N THR A 271 9.64 -2.83 8.99
CA THR A 271 8.32 -3.30 9.37
C THR A 271 7.93 -2.81 10.75
N LEU A 272 6.73 -2.24 10.85
CA LEU A 272 6.24 -1.59 12.07
C LEU A 272 4.72 -1.45 12.05
N ARG A 273 4.13 -1.21 13.21
CA ARG A 273 2.70 -0.95 13.34
C ARG A 273 2.38 0.53 13.04
N HIS A 274 1.12 0.80 12.70
CA HIS A 274 0.70 2.16 12.34
C HIS A 274 0.89 3.17 13.48
N ASP A 275 0.67 2.76 14.73
CA ASP A 275 0.89 3.55 15.94
C ASP A 275 2.37 3.87 16.19
N GLU A 276 3.28 3.03 15.71
CA GLU A 276 4.73 3.19 15.91
C GLU A 276 5.36 4.13 14.86
N LYS A 277 4.68 4.40 13.73
CA LYS A 277 5.20 5.26 12.63
C LYS A 277 5.72 6.63 13.11
N PRO A 278 5.01 7.41 13.94
CA PRO A 278 5.49 8.71 14.41
C PRO A 278 6.77 8.60 15.26
N ALA A 279 6.83 7.60 16.14
CA ALA A 279 7.99 7.33 16.98
C ALA A 279 9.20 6.91 16.15
N ALA A 280 9.01 6.00 15.21
CA ALA A 280 10.04 5.56 14.27
C ALA A 280 10.59 6.74 13.45
N LEU A 281 9.73 7.63 12.96
CA LEU A 281 10.16 8.81 12.21
C LEU A 281 11.03 9.74 13.05
N ILE A 282 10.61 10.04 14.28
CA ILE A 282 11.34 10.94 15.18
C ILE A 282 12.71 10.36 15.55
N TYR A 283 12.74 9.06 15.88
CA TYR A 283 13.99 8.37 16.18
C TYR A 283 14.94 8.37 14.97
N MET A 284 14.44 8.01 13.78
CA MET A 284 15.24 8.04 12.55
C MET A 284 15.81 9.44 12.25
N VAL A 285 15.01 10.48 12.45
CA VAL A 285 15.43 11.88 12.21
C VAL A 285 16.47 12.36 13.22
N ARG A 286 16.43 11.89 14.47
CA ARG A 286 17.36 12.32 15.52
C ARG A 286 18.67 11.56 15.53
N GLU A 287 18.60 10.23 15.44
CA GLU A 287 19.75 9.36 15.70
C GLU A 287 20.45 8.91 14.40
N HIS A 288 19.70 8.68 13.31
CA HIS A 288 20.27 8.14 12.07
C HIS A 288 20.50 9.17 10.97
N ILE A 289 19.57 10.11 10.82
CA ILE A 289 19.66 11.15 9.80
C ILE A 289 20.44 12.31 10.41
N LYS A 290 21.62 12.60 9.86
CA LYS A 290 22.43 13.70 10.34
C LYS A 290 21.72 15.03 10.10
N SER A 291 21.91 15.97 11.01
CA SER A 291 21.28 17.29 10.95
C SER A 291 21.72 18.16 9.76
N ASP A 292 22.77 17.77 9.03
CA ASP A 292 23.24 18.43 7.81
C ASP A 292 22.66 17.84 6.51
N GLN A 293 21.91 16.74 6.60
CA GLN A 293 21.38 16.01 5.45
C GLN A 293 19.97 16.44 5.09
N GLN A 294 19.76 16.79 3.81
CA GLN A 294 18.43 17.16 3.33
C GLN A 294 17.58 15.91 3.11
N THR A 295 16.44 15.87 3.80
CA THR A 295 15.53 14.71 3.82
C THR A 295 14.13 15.09 3.36
N LEU A 296 13.59 14.30 2.43
CA LEU A 296 12.21 14.43 1.96
C LEU A 296 11.36 13.30 2.52
N ILE A 297 10.26 13.64 3.21
CA ILE A 297 9.36 12.70 3.86
C ILE A 297 8.03 12.67 3.11
N PHE A 298 7.65 11.52 2.57
CA PHE A 298 6.41 11.32 1.84
C PHE A 298 5.31 10.76 2.75
N VAL A 299 4.17 11.45 2.77
CA VAL A 299 2.96 11.05 3.49
C VAL A 299 1.74 11.03 2.55
N SER A 300 0.73 10.24 2.88
CA SER A 300 -0.41 10.02 1.97
C SER A 300 -1.41 11.17 1.95
N THR A 301 -1.68 11.78 3.11
CA THR A 301 -2.77 12.76 3.26
C THR A 301 -2.29 14.11 3.78
N LYS A 302 -3.02 15.19 3.47
CA LYS A 302 -2.72 16.53 4.02
C LYS A 302 -2.81 16.57 5.54
N HIS A 303 -3.67 15.75 6.14
CA HIS A 303 -3.86 15.71 7.58
C HIS A 303 -2.69 15.05 8.30
N HIS A 304 -2.00 14.10 7.65
CA HIS A 304 -0.69 13.64 8.13
C HIS A 304 0.33 14.77 8.13
N VAL A 305 0.29 15.64 7.12
CA VAL A 305 1.20 16.79 7.04
C VAL A 305 1.00 17.72 8.22
N GLU A 306 -0.24 18.10 8.49
CA GLU A 306 -0.60 18.99 9.60
C GLU A 306 -0.25 18.36 10.96
N PHE A 307 -0.63 17.09 11.18
CA PHE A 307 -0.35 16.38 12.42
C PHE A 307 1.15 16.22 12.69
N LEU A 308 1.91 15.71 11.71
CA LEU A 308 3.35 15.50 11.88
C LEU A 308 4.11 16.82 11.98
N GLN A 309 3.65 17.87 11.30
CA GLN A 309 4.26 19.19 11.44
C GLN A 309 4.18 19.71 12.87
N GLU A 310 3.00 19.63 13.48
CA GLU A 310 2.81 20.12 14.85
C GLU A 310 3.51 19.22 15.87
N LEU A 311 3.49 17.89 15.66
CA LEU A 311 4.19 16.94 16.51
C LEU A 311 5.72 17.18 16.51
N MET A 312 6.31 17.30 15.32
CA MET A 312 7.75 17.51 15.15
C MET A 312 8.19 18.88 15.68
N ARG A 313 7.39 19.93 15.47
CA ARG A 313 7.64 21.27 16.00
C ARG A 313 7.78 21.25 17.52
N ARG A 314 6.92 20.50 18.21
CA ARG A 314 6.96 20.36 19.68
C ARG A 314 8.12 19.53 20.19
N GLU A 315 8.59 18.59 19.38
CA GLU A 315 9.86 17.89 19.60
C GLU A 315 11.09 18.75 19.21
N GLY A 316 10.90 20.03 18.87
CA GLY A 316 11.99 20.97 18.57
C GLY A 316 12.61 20.79 17.19
N LEU A 317 11.94 20.09 16.27
CA LEU A 317 12.41 19.85 14.91
C LEU A 317 11.77 20.84 13.95
N GLU A 318 12.60 21.61 13.25
CA GLU A 318 12.14 22.52 12.20
C GLU A 318 11.97 21.80 10.86
N LEU A 319 10.77 21.83 10.31
CA LEU A 319 10.47 21.29 8.99
C LEU A 319 9.71 22.28 8.11
N SER A 320 9.85 22.07 6.80
CA SER A 320 9.00 22.69 5.79
C SER A 320 7.95 21.70 5.31
N VAL A 321 6.77 22.22 4.95
CA VAL A 321 5.65 21.39 4.52
C VAL A 321 5.16 21.87 3.16
N VAL A 322 4.76 20.93 2.31
CA VAL A 322 4.10 21.23 1.03
C VAL A 322 3.03 20.19 0.73
N TYR A 323 1.78 20.64 0.61
CA TYR A 323 0.64 19.81 0.22
C TYR A 323 -0.21 20.51 -0.84
N GLY A 324 -1.13 19.77 -1.47
CA GLY A 324 -1.86 20.20 -2.67
C GLY A 324 -2.71 21.47 -2.48
N ALA A 325 -3.47 21.54 -1.39
CA ALA A 325 -4.39 22.65 -1.07
C ALA A 325 -3.73 23.87 -0.40
N MET A 326 -2.39 23.88 -0.30
CA MET A 326 -1.65 24.98 0.32
C MET A 326 -1.64 26.22 -0.58
N ASP A 327 -1.71 27.41 0.03
CA ASP A 327 -1.55 28.66 -0.71
C ASP A 327 -0.18 28.71 -1.44
N GLN A 328 -0.17 29.28 -2.64
CA GLN A 328 1.01 29.27 -3.49
C GLN A 328 2.15 30.13 -2.92
N THR A 329 1.83 31.23 -2.23
CA THR A 329 2.84 32.08 -1.59
C THR A 329 3.49 31.32 -0.45
N ALA A 330 2.69 30.68 0.39
CA ALA A 330 3.17 29.83 1.47
C ALA A 330 4.03 28.66 0.94
N ARG A 331 3.57 27.98 -0.13
CA ARG A 331 4.34 26.92 -0.81
C ARG A 331 5.71 27.42 -1.27
N LYS A 332 5.78 28.58 -1.94
CA LYS A 332 7.05 29.20 -2.39
C LYS A 332 7.99 29.48 -1.21
N ILE A 333 7.47 29.98 -0.08
CA ILE A 333 8.26 30.27 1.12
C ILE A 333 8.87 28.99 1.71
N HIS A 334 8.07 27.94 1.89
CA HIS A 334 8.56 26.66 2.44
C HIS A 334 9.61 26.01 1.54
N LEU A 335 9.39 26.04 0.22
CA LEU A 335 10.37 25.56 -0.75
C LEU A 335 11.66 26.38 -0.75
N ALA A 336 11.55 27.70 -0.63
CA ALA A 336 12.72 28.58 -0.54
C ALA A 336 13.52 28.32 0.74
N LYS A 337 12.86 28.12 1.89
CA LYS A 337 13.51 27.76 3.16
C LYS A 337 14.27 26.44 3.04
N PHE A 338 13.65 25.42 2.45
CA PHE A 338 14.28 24.13 2.24
C PHE A 338 15.45 24.18 1.25
N ARG A 339 15.29 24.86 0.11
CA ARG A 339 16.37 25.06 -0.87
C ARG A 339 17.55 25.83 -0.30
N ALA A 340 17.27 26.82 0.55
CA ALA A 340 18.29 27.60 1.25
C ALA A 340 18.92 26.86 2.43
N ARG A 341 18.55 25.58 2.68
CA ARG A 341 19.03 24.76 3.81
C ARG A 341 18.76 25.39 5.18
N LYS A 342 17.75 26.25 5.28
CA LYS A 342 17.25 26.75 6.58
C LYS A 342 16.48 25.67 7.32
N THR A 343 15.79 24.83 6.56
CA THR A 343 15.13 23.61 7.03
C THR A 343 15.73 22.43 6.28
N MET A 344 16.04 21.36 7.01
CA MET A 344 16.63 20.14 6.45
C MET A 344 15.59 19.07 6.16
N LEU A 345 14.40 19.22 6.73
CA LEU A 345 13.28 18.31 6.55
C LEU A 345 12.18 18.96 5.70
N LEU A 346 11.72 18.25 4.68
CA LEU A 346 10.58 18.64 3.87
C LEU A 346 9.55 17.53 3.88
N LEU A 347 8.35 17.82 4.39
CA LEU A 347 7.25 16.87 4.44
C LEU A 347 6.25 17.16 3.33
N VAL A 348 5.93 16.15 2.52
CA VAL A 348 5.15 16.32 1.29
C VAL A 348 4.16 15.19 1.06
N THR A 349 3.09 15.51 0.34
CA THR A 349 2.23 14.49 -0.28
C THR A 349 2.68 14.19 -1.70
N ASP A 350 2.34 13.01 -2.23
CA ASP A 350 2.68 12.64 -3.61
C ASP A 350 2.21 13.67 -4.64
N VAL A 351 0.97 14.12 -4.48
CA VAL A 351 0.35 15.12 -5.37
C VAL A 351 1.15 16.41 -5.35
N ALA A 352 1.58 16.84 -4.17
CA ALA A 352 2.29 18.10 -4.02
C ALA A 352 3.74 18.01 -4.45
N ALA A 353 4.39 16.86 -4.30
CA ALA A 353 5.78 16.64 -4.73
C ALA A 353 5.95 16.56 -6.26
N ARG A 354 4.86 16.41 -7.02
CA ARG A 354 4.87 16.43 -8.48
C ARG A 354 5.12 17.85 -8.99
N GLY A 355 5.95 17.98 -10.02
CA GLY A 355 6.24 19.28 -10.64
C GLY A 355 7.16 20.22 -9.85
N ILE A 356 7.38 19.95 -8.56
CA ILE A 356 8.32 20.73 -7.75
C ILE A 356 9.77 20.31 -8.08
N ASP A 357 10.59 21.31 -8.40
CA ASP A 357 12.04 21.19 -8.49
C ASP A 357 12.64 21.16 -7.08
N ILE A 358 12.73 19.96 -6.53
CA ILE A 358 13.40 19.70 -5.27
C ILE A 358 14.89 19.47 -5.58
N PRO A 359 15.81 20.16 -4.88
CA PRO A 359 17.25 19.96 -5.08
C PRO A 359 17.64 18.50 -4.82
N LEU A 360 18.85 18.11 -5.25
CA LEU A 360 19.38 16.79 -4.93
C LEU A 360 19.32 16.53 -3.42
N LEU A 361 18.69 15.42 -3.05
CA LEU A 361 18.51 15.02 -1.66
C LEU A 361 19.51 13.94 -1.26
N ASP A 362 19.85 13.93 0.01
CA ASP A 362 20.67 12.88 0.62
C ASP A 362 19.79 11.70 1.01
N ASN A 363 18.62 11.99 1.60
CA ASN A 363 17.70 10.96 2.11
C ASN A 363 16.26 11.16 1.60
N VAL A 364 15.56 10.06 1.39
CA VAL A 364 14.11 10.02 1.18
C VAL A 364 13.49 9.08 2.20
N VAL A 365 12.43 9.52 2.87
CA VAL A 365 11.67 8.70 3.83
C VAL A 365 10.27 8.50 3.29
N ASN A 366 9.90 7.25 3.05
CA ASN A 366 8.51 6.86 2.78
C ASN A 366 7.85 6.55 4.12
N TYR A 367 7.18 7.54 4.72
CA TYR A 367 6.42 7.34 5.96
C TYR A 367 5.20 6.45 5.72
N ASP A 368 4.53 6.65 4.58
CA ASP A 368 3.53 5.73 4.06
C ASP A 368 4.04 5.06 2.80
N PHE A 369 3.91 3.74 2.73
CA PHE A 369 4.38 2.99 1.58
C PHE A 369 3.50 3.25 0.35
N PRO A 370 4.07 3.52 -0.84
CA PRO A 370 3.29 3.80 -2.04
C PRO A 370 2.57 2.54 -2.55
N SER A 371 1.36 2.71 -3.07
CA SER A 371 0.56 1.61 -3.64
C SER A 371 1.01 1.11 -5.00
N LYS A 372 1.81 1.91 -5.74
CA LYS A 372 2.33 1.54 -7.07
C LYS A 372 3.86 1.52 -7.08
N PRO A 373 4.51 0.47 -7.62
CA PRO A 373 5.98 0.41 -7.74
C PRO A 373 6.59 1.59 -8.49
N LYS A 374 5.94 2.06 -9.56
CA LYS A 374 6.37 3.24 -10.32
C LYS A 374 6.43 4.51 -9.47
N LEU A 375 5.44 4.68 -8.57
CA LEU A 375 5.41 5.81 -7.65
C LEU A 375 6.59 5.74 -6.66
N PHE A 376 6.92 4.54 -6.16
CA PHE A 376 8.11 4.33 -5.33
C PHE A 376 9.38 4.81 -6.05
N VAL A 377 9.61 4.36 -7.29
CA VAL A 377 10.77 4.76 -8.08
C VAL A 377 10.81 6.28 -8.29
N HIS A 378 9.66 6.94 -8.47
CA HIS A 378 9.58 8.40 -8.58
C HIS A 378 9.94 9.12 -7.28
N ARG A 379 9.51 8.61 -6.12
CA ARG A 379 9.84 9.17 -4.80
C ARG A 379 11.33 9.05 -4.52
N VAL A 380 11.86 7.82 -4.57
CA VAL A 380 13.27 7.55 -4.22
C VAL A 380 14.23 8.04 -5.28
N GLY A 381 13.76 8.18 -6.52
CA GLY A 381 14.51 8.78 -7.61
C GLY A 381 14.82 10.26 -7.40
N ARG A 382 14.46 10.89 -6.28
CA ARG A 382 14.89 12.25 -5.87
C ARG A 382 16.25 12.27 -5.14
N ALA A 383 16.67 11.13 -4.60
CA ALA A 383 18.01 10.92 -4.04
C ALA A 383 18.93 10.23 -5.06
N ALA A 384 20.22 10.14 -4.72
CA ALA A 384 21.25 9.44 -5.50
C ALA A 384 21.32 9.85 -7.00
N ARG A 385 21.23 11.16 -7.27
CA ARG A 385 21.36 11.72 -8.62
C ARG A 385 22.77 12.26 -8.87
N ALA A 386 23.14 12.43 -10.13
CA ALA A 386 24.39 13.08 -10.57
C ALA A 386 25.67 12.53 -9.91
N GLY A 387 25.73 11.22 -9.67
CA GLY A 387 26.90 10.53 -9.09
C GLY A 387 27.05 10.66 -7.57
N ARG A 388 26.05 11.18 -6.85
CA ARG A 388 26.02 11.15 -5.39
C ARG A 388 25.36 9.87 -4.87
N VAL A 389 25.79 9.42 -3.71
CA VAL A 389 25.14 8.34 -2.94
C VAL A 389 23.95 8.93 -2.18
N GLY A 390 22.87 8.15 -2.04
CA GLY A 390 21.71 8.54 -1.24
C GLY A 390 21.06 7.34 -0.55
N SER A 391 20.19 7.61 0.42
CA SER A 391 19.46 6.58 1.17
C SER A 391 17.95 6.75 1.05
N ALA A 392 17.21 5.65 0.95
CA ALA A 392 15.76 5.65 1.00
C ALA A 392 15.28 4.71 2.12
N PHE A 393 14.64 5.29 3.13
CA PHE A 393 14.06 4.58 4.27
C PHE A 393 12.56 4.44 4.04
N SER A 394 12.02 3.24 4.17
CA SER A 394 10.59 3.01 3.92
C SER A 394 9.96 2.27 5.08
N PHE A 395 8.89 2.84 5.62
CA PHE A 395 8.06 2.20 6.64
C PHE A 395 7.00 1.35 5.95
N VAL A 396 6.82 0.13 6.45
CA VAL A 396 5.93 -0.87 5.87
C VAL A 396 5.10 -1.48 7.00
N THR A 397 3.79 -1.31 6.94
CA THR A 397 2.87 -2.02 7.84
C THR A 397 2.53 -3.42 7.31
N SER A 398 1.90 -4.25 8.14
CA SER A 398 1.42 -5.58 7.73
C SER A 398 0.50 -5.52 6.50
N ASP A 399 -0.31 -4.46 6.38
CA ASP A 399 -1.22 -4.26 5.24
C ASP A 399 -0.49 -3.71 4.00
N GLU A 400 0.70 -3.14 4.19
CA GLU A 400 1.54 -2.59 3.12
C GLU A 400 2.53 -3.62 2.57
N LEU A 401 2.75 -4.74 3.27
CA LEU A 401 3.67 -5.81 2.88
C LEU A 401 3.40 -6.42 1.48
N PRO A 402 2.14 -6.62 1.04
CA PRO A 402 1.86 -7.04 -0.33
C PRO A 402 2.39 -6.07 -1.39
N TYR A 403 2.29 -4.76 -1.15
CA TYR A 403 2.82 -3.75 -2.08
C TYR A 403 4.35 -3.75 -2.13
N LEU A 404 5.01 -4.11 -1.03
CA LEU A 404 6.46 -4.33 -1.02
C LEU A 404 6.85 -5.49 -1.95
N LEU A 405 6.08 -6.57 -1.96
CA LEU A 405 6.32 -7.69 -2.87
C LEU A 405 6.11 -7.31 -4.34
N ASP A 406 5.04 -6.55 -4.64
CA ASP A 406 4.80 -6.01 -5.98
C ASP A 406 5.96 -5.12 -6.46
N LEU A 407 6.51 -4.30 -5.56
CA LEU A 407 7.71 -3.50 -5.85
C LEU A 407 8.91 -4.39 -6.23
N HIS A 408 9.15 -5.46 -5.48
CA HIS A 408 10.29 -6.34 -5.71
C HIS A 408 10.14 -7.19 -6.96
N LEU A 409 8.92 -7.59 -7.30
CA LEU A 409 8.58 -8.20 -8.59
C LEU A 409 8.90 -7.22 -9.73
N PHE A 410 8.46 -5.97 -9.61
CA PHE A 410 8.71 -4.91 -10.58
C PHE A 410 10.21 -4.57 -10.76
N LEU A 411 10.98 -4.59 -9.67
CA LEU A 411 12.43 -4.35 -9.71
C LEU A 411 13.22 -5.60 -10.15
N SER A 412 12.57 -6.75 -10.27
CA SER A 412 13.19 -8.06 -10.49
C SER A 412 14.31 -8.36 -9.48
N LYS A 413 14.11 -7.93 -8.23
CA LYS A 413 15.05 -8.12 -7.12
C LYS A 413 14.36 -8.91 -6.01
N PRO A 414 14.90 -10.05 -5.57
CA PRO A 414 14.32 -10.79 -4.46
C PRO A 414 14.45 -9.99 -3.16
N VAL A 415 13.43 -10.12 -2.32
CA VAL A 415 13.39 -9.55 -0.98
C VAL A 415 13.53 -10.66 0.06
N HIS A 416 14.37 -10.43 1.06
CA HIS A 416 14.64 -11.38 2.13
C HIS A 416 14.32 -10.77 3.50
N PRO A 417 13.71 -11.55 4.41
CA PRO A 417 13.51 -11.13 5.78
C PRO A 417 14.85 -11.05 6.50
N ALA A 418 14.99 -10.08 7.40
CA ALA A 418 16.14 -9.98 8.29
C ALA A 418 16.19 -11.20 9.23
N LEU A 419 17.41 -11.66 9.56
CA LEU A 419 17.61 -12.83 10.42
C LEU A 419 16.99 -12.61 11.79
N THR A 420 16.25 -13.62 12.26
CA THR A 420 15.76 -13.65 13.63
C THR A 420 16.89 -13.87 14.61
N GLU A 421 16.67 -13.51 15.87
CA GLU A 421 17.68 -13.66 16.92
C GLU A 421 17.97 -15.14 17.23
N GLU A 422 16.99 -16.01 17.01
CA GLU A 422 17.15 -17.47 17.09
C GLU A 422 18.11 -18.01 16.01
N ASP A 423 18.00 -17.51 14.77
CA ASP A 423 18.91 -17.89 13.68
C ASP A 423 20.35 -17.45 13.97
N LEU A 424 20.51 -16.34 14.71
CA LEU A 424 21.81 -15.84 15.14
C LEU A 424 22.42 -16.65 16.28
N ALA A 425 21.62 -17.11 17.23
CA ALA A 425 22.09 -17.90 18.38
C ALA A 425 22.68 -19.25 17.94
N GLY A 426 22.18 -19.84 16.85
CA GLY A 426 22.64 -21.14 16.36
C GLY A 426 23.91 -21.11 15.50
N ASN A 427 24.11 -20.12 14.62
CA ASN A 427 25.19 -20.07 13.62
C ASN A 427 25.63 -18.64 13.21
N SER A 428 25.77 -17.75 14.20
CA SER A 428 26.03 -16.30 14.07
C SER A 428 26.90 -15.87 12.87
N LYS A 429 28.15 -16.35 12.73
CA LYS A 429 29.13 -15.77 11.79
C LYS A 429 28.97 -16.18 10.32
N GLU A 430 28.58 -17.42 10.04
CA GLU A 430 28.45 -17.96 8.67
C GLU A 430 27.24 -17.35 7.95
N LEU A 431 26.12 -17.26 8.68
CA LEU A 431 24.84 -16.77 8.16
C LEU A 431 24.86 -15.24 7.97
N LEU A 432 25.57 -14.54 8.86
CA LEU A 432 25.91 -13.11 8.69
C LEU A 432 26.75 -12.86 7.44
N LYS A 433 27.75 -13.70 7.16
CA LYS A 433 28.58 -13.56 5.97
C LYS A 433 27.77 -13.79 4.69
N ARG A 434 26.95 -14.84 4.65
CA ARG A 434 26.04 -15.10 3.52
C ARG A 434 25.04 -13.97 3.32
N MET A 435 24.47 -13.40 4.38
CA MET A 435 23.57 -12.26 4.26
C MET A 435 24.26 -10.98 3.80
N LYS A 436 25.50 -10.71 4.24
CA LYS A 436 26.28 -9.58 3.72
C LYS A 436 26.60 -9.77 2.23
N GLU A 437 27.01 -10.96 1.83
CA GLU A 437 27.22 -11.32 0.41
C GLU A 437 25.93 -11.20 -0.42
N VAL A 438 24.79 -11.59 0.14
CA VAL A 438 23.47 -11.49 -0.50
C VAL A 438 22.99 -10.04 -0.59
N THR A 439 23.29 -9.20 0.41
CA THR A 439 22.99 -7.76 0.40
C THR A 439 23.89 -7.01 -0.59
N GLU A 440 25.18 -7.40 -0.68
CA GLU A 440 26.14 -6.90 -1.67
C GLU A 440 25.80 -7.37 -3.09
N GLY A 441 25.20 -8.56 -3.23
CA GLY A 441 24.64 -9.10 -4.48
C GLY A 441 23.37 -8.38 -4.98
N GLY A 442 22.93 -7.33 -4.29
CA GLY A 442 21.84 -6.46 -4.72
C GLY A 442 20.43 -6.93 -4.35
N SER A 443 20.31 -7.94 -3.48
CA SER A 443 19.04 -8.29 -2.85
C SER A 443 18.71 -7.32 -1.71
N THR A 444 17.42 -7.15 -1.45
CA THR A 444 16.92 -6.20 -0.45
C THR A 444 16.51 -6.94 0.81
N VAL A 445 16.81 -6.34 1.97
CA VAL A 445 16.42 -6.87 3.28
C VAL A 445 15.34 -5.98 3.88
N TYR A 446 14.34 -6.60 4.49
CA TYR A 446 13.35 -5.90 5.32
C TYR A 446 13.38 -6.46 6.74
N GLY A 447 13.15 -5.63 7.75
CA GLY A 447 13.27 -6.02 9.16
C GLY A 447 12.61 -5.04 10.11
N ARG A 448 12.49 -5.43 11.38
CA ARG A 448 11.88 -4.58 12.43
C ARG A 448 12.87 -3.54 12.96
N LEU A 449 12.32 -2.44 13.49
CA LEU A 449 13.07 -1.53 14.38
C LEU A 449 13.16 -2.11 15.80
N PRO A 450 14.15 -1.69 16.61
CA PRO A 450 14.25 -2.07 18.02
C PRO A 450 13.01 -1.65 18.81
N GLN A 451 12.34 -2.61 19.46
CA GLN A 451 11.12 -2.32 20.23
C GLN A 451 11.39 -1.49 21.48
N SER A 452 12.51 -1.72 22.17
CA SER A 452 12.91 -0.95 23.37
C SER A 452 12.92 0.57 23.12
N ILE A 453 13.49 0.98 21.98
CA ILE A 453 13.59 2.37 21.56
C ILE A 453 12.21 2.92 21.14
N LEU A 454 11.47 2.13 20.37
CA LEU A 454 10.14 2.52 19.90
C LEU A 454 9.16 2.70 21.06
N ASP A 455 9.15 1.81 22.04
CA ASP A 455 8.23 1.85 23.17
C ASP A 455 8.47 3.11 24.02
N SER A 456 9.73 3.38 24.37
CA SER A 456 10.11 4.59 25.13
C SER A 456 9.70 5.88 24.40
N THR A 457 9.98 5.95 23.10
CA THR A 457 9.64 7.11 22.28
C THR A 457 8.12 7.24 22.10
N SER A 458 7.43 6.13 21.89
CA SER A 458 5.97 6.10 21.71
C SER A 458 5.23 6.53 22.97
N GLU A 459 5.69 6.13 24.15
CA GLU A 459 5.09 6.54 25.42
C GLU A 459 5.25 8.06 25.64
N LYS A 460 6.44 8.60 25.37
CA LYS A 460 6.68 10.05 25.41
C LYS A 460 5.75 10.81 24.45
N LEU A 461 5.62 10.33 23.22
CA LEU A 461 4.75 10.96 22.22
C LEU A 461 3.29 10.86 22.60
N ARG A 462 2.86 9.72 23.16
CA ARG A 462 1.50 9.54 23.64
C ARG A 462 1.17 10.52 24.75
N SER A 463 2.06 10.70 25.72
CA SER A 463 1.90 11.70 26.78
C SER A 463 1.79 13.13 26.21
N LEU A 464 2.61 13.45 25.21
CA LEU A 464 2.61 14.75 24.54
C LEU A 464 1.31 15.01 23.76
N VAL A 465 0.82 14.00 23.05
CA VAL A 465 -0.45 14.06 22.32
C VAL A 465 -1.62 14.17 23.29
N GLU A 466 -1.70 13.31 24.30
CA GLU A 466 -2.77 13.34 25.30
C GLU A 466 -2.80 14.65 26.11
N GLY A 467 -1.63 15.24 26.37
CA GLY A 467 -1.49 16.55 27.01
C GLY A 467 -1.94 17.73 26.15
N ASN A 468 -2.26 17.54 24.87
CA ASN A 468 -2.64 18.63 23.99
C ASN A 468 -3.87 18.37 23.11
N MET A 469 -4.89 19.22 23.32
CA MET A 469 -6.16 19.13 22.60
C MET A 469 -6.04 19.34 21.08
N GLU A 470 -5.12 20.19 20.62
CA GLU A 470 -4.91 20.45 19.19
C GLU A 470 -4.31 19.21 18.50
N LEU A 471 -3.27 18.61 19.09
CA LEU A 471 -2.69 17.37 18.57
C LEU A 471 -3.68 16.22 18.57
N LEU A 472 -4.50 16.07 19.61
CA LEU A 472 -5.56 15.07 19.63
C LEU A 472 -6.59 15.27 18.52
N ALA A 473 -6.99 16.52 18.26
CA ALA A 473 -7.92 16.84 17.18
C ALA A 473 -7.32 16.54 15.80
N LEU A 474 -6.04 16.90 15.61
CA LEU A 474 -5.29 16.60 14.38
C LEU A 474 -5.11 15.09 14.20
N GLN A 475 -4.76 14.34 15.24
CA GLN A 475 -4.60 12.88 15.18
C GLN A 475 -5.91 12.18 14.80
N LYS A 476 -7.05 12.59 15.38
CA LYS A 476 -8.37 12.05 15.02
C LYS A 476 -8.72 12.31 13.56
N SER A 477 -8.45 13.52 13.08
CA SER A 477 -8.69 13.90 11.68
C SER A 477 -7.76 13.15 10.72
N CYS A 478 -6.51 12.96 11.14
CA CYS A 478 -5.50 12.19 10.43
C CYS A 478 -5.93 10.73 10.22
N ASN A 479 -6.35 10.05 11.29
CA ASN A 479 -6.79 8.64 11.23
C ASN A 479 -8.00 8.47 10.31
N LYS A 480 -9.03 9.31 10.46
CA LYS A 480 -10.23 9.26 9.57
C LYS A 480 -9.87 9.46 8.10
N ALA A 481 -8.97 10.40 7.81
CA ALA A 481 -8.51 10.64 6.45
C ALA A 481 -7.69 9.47 5.90
N PHE A 482 -6.90 8.80 6.75
CA PHE A 482 -6.15 7.61 6.37
C PHE A 482 -7.05 6.41 6.08
N ASP A 483 -8.14 6.24 6.84
CA ASP A 483 -9.12 5.18 6.58
C ASP A 483 -9.77 5.38 5.20
N LEU A 484 -10.15 6.62 4.86
CA LEU A 484 -10.68 6.96 3.53
C LEU A 484 -9.65 6.72 2.42
N TYR A 485 -8.40 7.12 2.64
CA TYR A 485 -7.30 6.86 1.70
C TYR A 485 -7.05 5.36 1.50
N SER A 486 -7.06 4.57 2.58
CA SER A 486 -6.83 3.14 2.53
C SER A 486 -7.92 2.37 1.79
N ARG A 487 -9.14 2.93 1.72
CA ARG A 487 -10.26 2.39 0.93
C ARG A 487 -10.19 2.78 -0.54
N SER A 488 -9.62 3.94 -0.87
CA SER A 488 -9.55 4.45 -2.24
C SER A 488 -8.26 4.10 -2.98
N LYS A 489 -7.21 3.65 -2.28
CA LYS A 489 -5.97 3.21 -2.91
C LYS A 489 -6.18 1.91 -3.71
N PRO A 490 -5.49 1.73 -4.85
CA PRO A 490 -5.53 0.48 -5.61
C PRO A 490 -5.11 -0.72 -4.75
N SER A 491 -5.77 -1.86 -4.94
CA SER A 491 -5.39 -3.12 -4.30
C SER A 491 -4.04 -3.64 -4.83
N PRO A 492 -3.24 -4.31 -3.98
CA PRO A 492 -2.04 -5.01 -4.44
C PRO A 492 -2.42 -6.24 -5.28
N SER A 493 -1.45 -6.83 -5.99
CA SER A 493 -1.71 -8.04 -6.76
C SER A 493 -2.14 -9.22 -5.86
N LEU A 494 -3.02 -10.07 -6.37
CA LEU A 494 -3.58 -11.19 -5.61
C LEU A 494 -2.50 -12.19 -5.18
N GLU A 495 -1.49 -12.40 -6.03
CA GLU A 495 -0.35 -13.27 -5.73
C GLU A 495 0.52 -12.71 -4.60
N SER A 496 0.84 -11.41 -4.65
CA SER A 496 1.59 -10.75 -3.58
C SER A 496 0.82 -10.75 -2.27
N ALA A 497 -0.51 -10.56 -2.31
CA ALA A 497 -1.35 -10.64 -1.11
C ALA A 497 -1.35 -12.05 -0.49
N ARG A 498 -1.35 -13.11 -1.31
CA ARG A 498 -1.24 -14.50 -0.82
C ARG A 498 0.15 -14.77 -0.25
N ARG A 499 1.21 -14.35 -0.94
CA ARG A 499 2.60 -14.55 -0.52
C ARG A 499 2.95 -13.77 0.74
N ALA A 500 2.39 -12.57 0.93
CA ALA A 500 2.60 -11.78 2.14
C ALA A 500 2.17 -12.55 3.40
N LYS A 501 1.10 -13.36 3.32
CA LYS A 501 0.61 -14.18 4.44
C LYS A 501 1.51 -15.37 4.76
N SER A 502 2.31 -15.84 3.81
CA SER A 502 3.23 -16.97 3.97
C SER A 502 4.68 -16.57 4.26
N LEU A 503 4.99 -15.27 4.30
CA LEU A 503 6.32 -14.80 4.66
C LEU A 503 6.69 -15.18 6.10
N PRO A 504 7.94 -15.61 6.36
CA PRO A 504 8.39 -15.91 7.71
C PRO A 504 8.53 -14.60 8.51
N LYS A 505 8.52 -14.73 9.84
CA LYS A 505 8.69 -13.58 10.73
C LYS A 505 10.07 -12.95 10.53
N GLU A 506 10.10 -11.63 10.35
CA GLU A 506 11.37 -10.91 10.26
C GLU A 506 12.02 -10.69 11.64
N GLY A 507 13.35 -10.64 11.66
CA GLY A 507 14.13 -10.18 12.80
C GLY A 507 14.48 -8.69 12.74
N LEU A 508 15.50 -8.30 13.49
CA LEU A 508 15.99 -6.91 13.54
C LEU A 508 16.65 -6.50 12.22
N HIS A 509 16.32 -5.32 11.72
CA HIS A 509 16.94 -4.80 10.50
C HIS A 509 18.47 -4.61 10.69
N PRO A 510 19.33 -4.98 9.71
CA PRO A 510 20.79 -4.92 9.84
C PRO A 510 21.35 -3.54 10.23
N LEU A 511 20.64 -2.46 9.89
CA LEU A 511 21.05 -1.08 10.22
C LEU A 511 21.16 -0.79 11.72
N PHE A 512 20.35 -1.44 12.56
CA PHE A 512 20.33 -1.20 14.01
C PHE A 512 21.07 -2.27 14.80
N ARG A 513 21.68 -3.25 14.12
CA ARG A 513 22.35 -4.38 14.78
C ARG A 513 23.62 -3.97 15.54
N GLU A 514 24.33 -2.94 15.07
CA GLU A 514 25.55 -2.46 15.73
C GLU A 514 25.26 -1.62 16.98
N GLU A 515 24.05 -1.06 17.09
CA GLU A 515 23.65 -0.18 18.19
C GLU A 515 23.04 -0.93 19.37
N ILE A 516 22.45 -2.11 19.13
CA ILE A 516 21.93 -2.97 20.20
C ILE A 516 23.09 -3.79 20.80
N ALA A 517 23.36 -3.59 22.08
CA ALA A 517 24.31 -4.40 22.83
C ALA A 517 23.92 -5.89 22.77
N ASN A 518 24.91 -6.79 22.67
CA ASN A 518 24.71 -8.25 22.63
C ASN A 518 23.80 -8.79 23.76
N GLU A 519 23.71 -8.08 24.89
CA GLU A 519 22.86 -8.43 26.03
C GLU A 519 21.36 -8.25 25.75
N GLU A 520 20.95 -7.17 25.09
CA GLU A 520 19.53 -6.94 24.74
C GLU A 520 19.06 -7.94 23.69
N ALA A 521 19.91 -8.27 22.71
CA ALA A 521 19.61 -9.30 21.71
C ALA A 521 19.46 -10.70 22.36
N ALA A 522 20.21 -11.00 23.41
CA ALA A 522 20.07 -12.26 24.16
C ALA A 522 18.78 -12.29 24.99
N ALA A 523 18.39 -11.16 25.59
CA ALA A 523 17.14 -11.04 26.33
C ALA A 523 15.93 -11.19 25.39
N LEU A 524 15.94 -10.55 24.23
CA LEU A 524 14.89 -10.67 23.22
C LEU A 524 14.79 -12.12 22.70
N ALA A 525 15.90 -12.79 22.41
CA ALA A 525 15.92 -14.20 22.01
C ALA A 525 15.32 -15.13 23.08
N PHE A 526 15.59 -14.84 24.35
CA PHE A 526 15.00 -15.56 25.47
C PHE A 526 13.48 -15.33 25.56
N THR A 527 13.00 -14.10 25.37
CA THR A 527 11.56 -13.81 25.36
C THR A 527 10.83 -14.48 24.18
N GLU A 528 11.44 -14.54 23.00
CA GLU A 528 10.88 -15.27 21.85
C GLU A 528 10.83 -16.79 22.13
N SER A 529 11.87 -17.33 22.78
CA SER A 529 11.88 -18.73 23.24
C SER A 529 10.75 -19.01 24.25
N LEU A 530 10.46 -18.07 25.15
CA LEU A 530 9.32 -18.17 26.07
C LEU A 530 7.97 -18.16 25.35
N LYS A 531 7.81 -17.36 24.28
CA LYS A 531 6.57 -17.38 23.47
C LYS A 531 6.35 -18.72 22.77
N LYS A 532 7.43 -19.41 22.39
CA LYS A 532 7.37 -20.76 21.79
C LYS A 532 7.23 -21.87 22.81
N PHE A 533 7.54 -21.60 24.08
CA PHE A 533 7.42 -22.56 25.14
C PHE A 533 5.94 -22.91 25.37
N ARG A 534 5.55 -24.09 24.91
CA ARG A 534 4.30 -24.72 25.31
C ARG A 534 4.60 -25.72 26.43
N PRO A 535 3.96 -25.61 27.60
CA PRO A 535 4.12 -26.60 28.64
C PRO A 535 3.71 -27.98 28.09
N LYS A 536 4.43 -29.03 28.48
CA LYS A 536 4.02 -30.40 28.15
C LYS A 536 2.66 -30.62 28.81
N GLN A 537 1.64 -30.94 28.00
CA GLN A 537 0.30 -31.26 28.50
C GLN A 537 0.41 -32.33 29.58
N THR A 538 -0.26 -32.08 30.70
CA THR A 538 -0.36 -33.06 31.77
C THR A 538 -1.26 -34.22 31.35
N VAL A 539 -1.09 -35.40 31.96
CA VAL A 539 -1.88 -36.60 31.64
C VAL A 539 -3.39 -36.32 31.73
N LEU A 540 -3.81 -35.52 32.70
CA LEU A 540 -5.20 -35.10 32.91
C LEU A 540 -5.74 -34.18 31.79
N GLU A 541 -4.92 -33.27 31.27
CA GLU A 541 -5.30 -32.41 30.13
C GLU A 541 -5.39 -33.21 28.83
N SER A 542 -4.49 -34.17 28.61
CA SER A 542 -4.51 -35.06 27.45
C SER A 542 -5.70 -36.02 27.45
N GLU A 543 -6.12 -36.51 28.64
CA GLU A 543 -7.33 -37.33 28.78
C GLU A 543 -8.61 -36.49 28.63
N GLY A 544 -8.61 -35.24 29.10
CA GLY A 544 -9.70 -34.27 28.91
C GLY A 544 -9.91 -33.87 27.45
N GLU A 545 -8.84 -33.66 26.68
CA GLU A 545 -8.92 -33.41 25.24
C GLU A 545 -9.24 -34.68 24.43
N ALA A 546 -8.76 -35.86 24.84
CA ALA A 546 -9.16 -37.14 24.25
C ALA A 546 -10.66 -37.45 24.48
N ALA A 547 -11.21 -37.02 25.61
CA ALA A 547 -12.65 -37.12 25.89
C ALA A 547 -13.48 -36.13 25.06
N ARG A 548 -12.96 -34.91 24.79
CA ARG A 548 -13.61 -33.90 23.93
C ARG A 548 -13.50 -34.22 22.43
N SER A 549 -12.41 -34.84 21.99
CA SER A 549 -12.12 -35.16 20.58
C SER A 549 -12.83 -36.42 20.05
N LYS A 550 -13.51 -37.20 20.90
CA LYS A 550 -14.41 -38.27 20.43
C LYS A 550 -15.51 -37.80 19.46
N ASN A 551 -15.82 -36.50 19.43
CA ASN A 551 -16.83 -35.93 18.53
C ASN A 551 -16.26 -35.18 17.31
N LEU A 552 -14.94 -35.02 17.14
CA LEU A 552 -14.35 -34.37 15.96
C LEU A 552 -13.16 -35.18 15.45
N GLN A 553 -13.34 -35.85 14.31
CA GLN A 553 -12.25 -36.49 13.57
C GLN A 553 -11.27 -35.42 13.07
N THR A 554 -10.13 -35.30 13.74
CA THR A 554 -8.97 -34.52 13.27
C THR A 554 -7.72 -35.39 13.32
N PRO A 555 -6.67 -35.09 12.53
CA PRO A 555 -5.63 -36.06 12.17
C PRO A 555 -4.59 -36.32 13.28
N ASN A 556 -4.75 -35.75 14.47
CA ASN A 556 -3.79 -35.91 15.57
C ASN A 556 -4.08 -37.13 16.46
N ALA A 557 -4.45 -38.26 15.84
CA ALA A 557 -4.64 -39.55 16.52
C ALA A 557 -3.34 -40.19 17.03
N SER A 558 -2.18 -39.62 16.67
CA SER A 558 -0.87 -40.23 16.93
C SER A 558 -0.55 -40.42 18.42
N GLY A 559 -0.99 -39.50 19.30
CA GLY A 559 -0.71 -39.59 20.74
C GLY A 559 -1.44 -40.75 21.44
N VAL A 560 -2.72 -40.96 21.11
CA VAL A 560 -3.55 -42.03 21.69
C VAL A 560 -3.10 -43.41 21.18
N GLU A 561 -2.69 -43.48 19.92
CA GLU A 561 -2.18 -44.71 19.31
C GLU A 561 -0.85 -45.15 19.89
N VAL A 562 0.07 -44.20 20.15
CA VAL A 562 1.35 -44.45 20.82
C VAL A 562 1.12 -44.93 22.25
N MET A 563 0.15 -44.37 22.98
CA MET A 563 -0.20 -44.84 24.33
C MET A 563 -0.81 -46.24 24.33
N LYS A 564 -1.69 -46.58 23.36
CA LYS A 564 -2.20 -47.95 23.21
C LYS A 564 -1.09 -48.95 22.90
N ARG A 565 -0.15 -48.60 22.01
CA ARG A 565 1.01 -49.45 21.72
C ARG A 565 1.90 -49.64 22.94
N LYS A 566 2.19 -48.58 23.71
CA LYS A 566 2.97 -48.71 24.96
C LYS A 566 2.27 -49.55 26.02
N ARG A 567 0.95 -49.38 26.20
CA ARG A 567 0.16 -50.19 27.14
C ARG A 567 0.15 -51.67 26.75
N ALA A 568 -0.05 -51.98 25.46
CA ALA A 568 0.00 -53.37 24.97
C ALA A 568 1.40 -54.01 25.13
N ILE A 569 2.48 -53.23 25.03
CA ILE A 569 3.83 -53.73 25.31
C ILE A 569 4.02 -53.99 26.81
N HIS A 570 3.57 -53.06 27.67
CA HIS A 570 3.65 -53.24 29.12
C HIS A 570 2.80 -54.41 29.62
N GLU A 571 1.61 -54.60 29.06
CA GLU A 571 0.70 -55.70 29.40
C GLU A 571 1.35 -57.07 29.13
N LYS A 572 2.01 -57.21 27.97
CA LYS A 572 2.80 -58.43 27.66
C LYS A 572 3.95 -58.67 28.63
N VAL A 573 4.59 -57.62 29.14
CA VAL A 573 5.68 -57.74 30.12
C VAL A 573 5.13 -58.10 31.51
N ILE A 574 3.95 -57.60 31.86
CA ILE A 574 3.27 -57.89 33.13
C ILE A 574 2.78 -59.34 33.14
N ASP A 575 2.15 -59.81 32.06
CA ASP A 575 1.67 -61.18 31.93
C ASP A 575 2.84 -62.19 31.94
N ALA A 576 3.96 -61.85 31.28
CA ALA A 576 5.17 -62.67 31.31
C ALA A 576 5.78 -62.76 32.72
N LYS A 577 5.62 -61.73 33.55
CA LYS A 577 6.13 -61.69 34.94
C LYS A 577 5.18 -62.38 35.92
N GLN A 578 3.86 -62.32 35.69
CA GLN A 578 2.86 -63.05 36.48
C GLN A 578 2.91 -64.57 36.23
N ASN A 579 3.21 -65.01 35.01
CA ASN A 579 3.33 -66.44 34.69
C ASN A 579 4.66 -67.08 35.14
N GLN A 580 5.60 -66.33 35.70
CA GLN A 580 6.91 -66.84 36.17
C GLN A 580 7.00 -67.10 37.68
N GLN A 581 5.92 -66.98 38.45
CA GLN A 581 5.92 -67.36 39.87
C GLN A 581 5.26 -68.73 40.11
N PRO A 582 6.04 -69.79 40.36
CA PRO A 582 5.56 -70.96 41.10
C PRO A 582 6.13 -71.00 42.53
N GLN A 583 5.21 -71.19 43.49
CA GLN A 583 5.33 -71.90 44.78
C GLN A 583 6.47 -71.54 45.77
N ARG A 584 6.08 -71.09 46.98
CA ARG A 584 6.62 -71.46 48.32
C ARG A 584 5.72 -70.83 49.39
N MET A 585 4.72 -71.55 49.90
CA MET A 585 4.68 -72.26 51.18
C MET A 585 5.11 -71.46 52.43
N GLY A 586 4.10 -71.10 53.24
CA GLY A 586 3.98 -71.16 54.72
C GLY A 586 5.05 -70.58 55.63
N LEU A 587 4.65 -69.73 56.60
CA LEU A 587 4.71 -70.02 58.06
C LEU A 587 4.13 -68.86 58.91
N ASP A 588 3.28 -69.23 59.87
CA ASP A 588 2.96 -68.66 61.21
C ASP A 588 2.80 -67.13 61.41
N VAL A 589 1.64 -66.58 61.81
CA VAL A 589 0.85 -66.77 63.06
C VAL A 589 1.58 -66.26 64.32
N LEU A 590 1.35 -65.00 64.73
CA LEU A 590 0.77 -64.61 66.05
C LEU A 590 0.90 -63.12 66.44
N TYR A 591 -0.06 -62.70 67.27
CA TYR A 591 -0.28 -61.44 68.00
C TYR A 591 -1.11 -60.37 67.26
N ASP A 592 -2.45 -60.33 67.34
CA ASP A 592 -3.39 -60.42 68.48
C ASP A 592 -3.40 -59.13 69.33
N ASN A 593 -4.45 -58.32 69.17
CA ASN A 593 -5.28 -57.81 70.28
C ASN A 593 -6.39 -56.81 69.87
N ALA A 594 -7.62 -57.21 70.26
CA ALA A 594 -8.62 -56.44 71.02
C ALA A 594 -9.50 -55.35 70.35
N LYS A 595 -10.79 -55.70 70.15
CA LYS A 595 -12.01 -55.17 70.85
C LYS A 595 -13.27 -55.58 70.06
N GLU A 596 -14.00 -56.62 70.46
CA GLU A 596 -15.16 -56.68 71.38
C GLU A 596 -16.47 -55.93 70.97
N LYS A 597 -17.49 -56.75 70.65
CA LYS A 597 -18.95 -56.69 70.92
C LYS A 597 -19.75 -55.39 70.69
N LEU A 598 -20.85 -55.46 69.93
CA LEU A 598 -22.21 -55.81 70.42
C LEU A 598 -23.28 -55.70 69.30
N GLU A 599 -24.10 -56.73 69.17
CA GLU A 599 -25.48 -56.68 68.63
C GLU A 599 -26.44 -57.15 69.73
N LEU A 600 -27.66 -56.57 69.75
CA LEU A 600 -28.97 -57.12 70.13
C LEU A 600 -30.06 -56.18 69.50
N PRO A 601 -31.31 -56.62 69.30
CA PRO A 601 -31.89 -56.68 67.95
C PRO A 601 -33.28 -56.01 67.76
N GLU A 602 -33.73 -56.02 66.50
CA GLU A 602 -35.12 -56.24 66.02
C GLU A 602 -36.23 -55.15 66.05
N GLU A 603 -37.14 -55.33 65.05
CA GLU A 603 -38.50 -54.75 64.81
C GLU A 603 -38.62 -53.26 64.45
N GLY A 604 -39.52 -52.80 63.56
CA GLY A 604 -40.62 -53.41 62.81
C GLY A 604 -41.64 -52.33 62.37
N GLY A 605 -42.21 -52.50 61.16
CA GLY A 605 -43.53 -51.95 60.73
C GLY A 605 -43.55 -50.57 60.04
N ALA A 606 -44.42 -50.26 59.07
CA ALA A 606 -45.41 -51.04 58.31
C ALA A 606 -46.03 -50.15 57.19
N GLY A 607 -46.52 -50.81 56.12
CA GLY A 607 -47.64 -50.36 55.26
C GLY A 607 -47.26 -49.72 53.91
N LEU A 608 -47.93 -49.95 52.77
CA LEU A 608 -49.09 -50.78 52.41
C LEU A 608 -49.34 -50.61 50.88
N GLY A 609 -49.98 -51.58 50.20
CA GLY A 609 -50.65 -51.39 48.89
C GLY A 609 -50.01 -52.12 47.68
N THR A 610 -50.29 -53.40 47.40
CA THR A 610 -51.47 -54.01 46.74
C THR A 610 -51.36 -54.26 45.21
N ASN A 611 -51.44 -55.55 44.89
CA ASN A 611 -52.26 -56.21 43.85
C ASN A 611 -51.83 -56.41 42.38
N ARG A 612 -51.97 -57.71 42.01
CA ARG A 612 -52.46 -58.33 40.76
C ARG A 612 -51.48 -58.66 39.62
N HIS A 613 -51.04 -59.92 39.68
CA HIS A 613 -51.34 -61.05 38.78
C HIS A 613 -51.35 -60.92 37.22
N LYS A 614 -50.56 -61.86 36.67
CA LYS A 614 -50.85 -62.86 35.60
C LYS A 614 -50.27 -62.65 34.19
N ARG A 615 -49.53 -63.70 33.80
CA ARG A 615 -48.99 -64.10 32.48
C ARG A 615 -50.02 -64.02 31.33
N ARG A 616 -49.59 -63.57 30.13
CA ARG A 616 -49.63 -64.33 28.85
C ARG A 616 -49.26 -63.48 27.62
N ARG A 617 -48.64 -64.16 26.64
CA ARG A 617 -48.61 -63.93 25.17
C ARG A 617 -47.84 -62.72 24.58
N LYS A 618 -47.13 -63.05 23.50
CA LYS A 618 -46.79 -62.33 22.25
C LYS A 618 -46.84 -60.78 22.20
N ASP A 619 -45.74 -60.25 21.66
CA ASP A 619 -45.40 -58.89 21.17
C ASP A 619 -45.28 -57.73 22.19
N GLN A 620 -44.03 -57.27 22.44
CA GLN A 620 -43.59 -55.85 22.53
C GLN A 620 -42.27 -55.62 23.31
N SER A 621 -41.49 -54.65 22.82
CA SER A 621 -40.41 -53.84 23.43
C SER A 621 -39.30 -54.51 24.27
N SER A 622 -38.07 -54.41 23.78
CA SER A 622 -36.82 -54.72 24.49
C SER A 622 -36.60 -53.78 25.69
N THR A 623 -36.69 -54.29 26.91
CA THR A 623 -36.24 -53.64 28.14
C THR A 623 -34.71 -53.61 28.21
N LYS A 624 -34.15 -52.42 28.40
CA LYS A 624 -32.73 -52.19 28.66
C LYS A 624 -32.40 -52.55 30.12
N LYS A 625 -31.32 -53.30 30.33
CA LYS A 625 -30.63 -53.39 31.61
C LYS A 625 -30.15 -51.98 32.01
N ILE A 626 -30.52 -51.51 33.20
CA ILE A 626 -29.94 -50.32 33.82
C ILE A 626 -28.59 -50.74 34.44
N PRO A 627 -27.44 -50.20 34.02
CA PRO A 627 -26.19 -50.42 34.74
C PRO A 627 -26.20 -49.65 36.06
N LYS A 628 -25.79 -50.31 37.16
CA LYS A 628 -25.54 -49.68 38.46
C LYS A 628 -24.50 -48.56 38.29
N THR A 629 -24.90 -47.32 38.50
CA THR A 629 -23.97 -46.19 38.60
C THR A 629 -23.37 -46.16 40.00
N PHE A 630 -22.04 -46.11 40.06
CA PHE A 630 -21.25 -45.89 41.28
C PHE A 630 -21.32 -44.41 41.68
N ARG A 631 -22.50 -43.93 42.08
CA ARG A 631 -22.69 -42.57 42.60
C ARG A 631 -23.67 -42.65 43.75
N ASP A 632 -23.25 -42.15 44.90
CA ASP A 632 -24.06 -42.03 46.09
C ASP A 632 -24.88 -40.74 46.01
N ASP A 633 -26.19 -40.85 45.82
CA ASP A 633 -27.07 -39.70 45.57
C ASP A 633 -27.15 -38.73 46.75
N ASN A 634 -26.77 -39.16 47.96
CA ASN A 634 -26.82 -38.34 49.18
C ASN A 634 -25.53 -37.58 49.49
N PHE A 635 -24.41 -37.87 48.80
CA PHE A 635 -23.10 -37.21 49.03
C PHE A 635 -22.43 -36.68 47.76
N TYR A 636 -23.07 -36.81 46.60
CA TYR A 636 -22.54 -36.31 45.34
C TYR A 636 -22.83 -34.81 45.15
N ILE A 637 -21.82 -33.97 45.34
CA ILE A 637 -21.88 -32.56 44.94
C ILE A 637 -21.53 -32.46 43.45
N SER A 638 -22.52 -32.13 42.63
CA SER A 638 -22.31 -31.94 41.20
C SER A 638 -21.49 -30.68 40.94
N SER A 639 -20.46 -30.76 40.10
CA SER A 639 -19.61 -29.63 39.69
C SER A 639 -20.32 -28.62 38.77
N VAL A 640 -21.63 -28.79 38.56
CA VAL A 640 -22.45 -27.93 37.71
C VAL A 640 -23.52 -27.30 38.60
N PRO A 641 -23.57 -25.96 38.71
CA PRO A 641 -24.60 -25.31 39.51
C PRO A 641 -25.99 -25.60 38.91
N VAL A 642 -26.97 -25.81 39.79
CA VAL A 642 -28.36 -26.18 39.44
C VAL A 642 -29.01 -25.15 38.50
N ASN A 643 -28.54 -23.90 38.52
CA ASN A 643 -29.05 -22.78 37.72
C ASN A 643 -28.28 -22.51 36.42
N ARG A 644 -27.38 -23.39 35.96
CA ARG A 644 -26.58 -23.18 34.74
C ARG A 644 -27.42 -22.88 33.49
N HIS A 645 -28.60 -23.48 33.37
CA HIS A 645 -29.50 -23.27 32.24
C HIS A 645 -30.23 -21.92 32.27
N ALA A 646 -30.40 -21.33 33.45
CA ALA A 646 -30.96 -19.98 33.60
C ALA A 646 -29.90 -18.90 33.31
N GLU A 647 -28.64 -19.13 33.72
CA GLU A 647 -27.54 -18.19 33.45
C GLU A 647 -27.08 -18.20 31.99
N THR A 648 -27.11 -19.36 31.32
CA THR A 648 -26.78 -19.47 29.89
C THR A 648 -27.81 -18.81 28.96
N GLY A 649 -29.04 -18.58 29.43
CA GLY A 649 -30.05 -17.81 28.69
C GLY A 649 -29.91 -16.28 28.83
N LEU A 650 -29.10 -15.82 29.78
CA LEU A 650 -28.84 -14.39 30.07
C LEU A 650 -27.42 -13.95 29.66
N ALA A 651 -26.56 -14.90 29.27
CA ALA A 651 -25.21 -14.61 28.82
C ALA A 651 -25.21 -14.14 27.35
N VAL A 652 -24.86 -12.87 27.15
CA VAL A 652 -24.52 -12.35 25.82
C VAL A 652 -23.02 -12.53 25.64
N ASP A 653 -22.61 -13.70 25.15
CA ASP A 653 -21.23 -13.89 24.69
C ASP A 653 -21.20 -14.48 23.28
N ASN A 654 -20.52 -13.72 22.42
CA ASN A 654 -20.24 -13.97 21.02
C ASN A 654 -19.17 -15.05 20.89
N ALA A 655 -19.56 -16.33 20.85
CA ALA A 655 -18.73 -17.39 20.25
C ALA A 655 -19.53 -18.66 20.00
N ASP A 656 -19.96 -18.82 18.75
CA ASP A 656 -20.12 -20.07 18.01
C ASP A 656 -20.67 -21.31 18.74
N ARG A 657 -22.00 -21.47 18.63
CA ARG A 657 -22.66 -22.74 18.22
C ARG A 657 -24.17 -22.54 18.06
N MET A 658 -24.60 -22.16 16.85
CA MET A 658 -25.93 -22.49 16.34
C MET A 658 -25.82 -22.71 14.83
N GLY A 659 -25.90 -23.97 14.42
CA GLY A 659 -25.79 -24.37 13.03
C GLY A 659 -26.89 -23.75 12.16
N SER A 660 -26.45 -23.17 11.04
CA SER A 660 -26.95 -23.41 9.69
C SER A 660 -28.40 -23.90 9.61
N ASN A 661 -29.31 -22.94 9.42
CA ASN A 661 -30.54 -23.04 8.60
C ASN A 661 -31.40 -21.76 8.69
N ARG A 662 -30.79 -20.61 9.03
CA ARG A 662 -31.52 -19.33 9.13
C ARG A 662 -30.83 -18.13 8.48
N ILE A 663 -29.65 -18.28 7.90
CA ILE A 663 -28.87 -17.16 7.34
C ILE A 663 -28.88 -17.16 5.80
N ASP A 664 -29.31 -18.24 5.13
CA ASP A 664 -29.38 -18.30 3.66
C ASP A 664 -30.63 -17.65 3.03
N ARG A 665 -31.28 -16.71 3.73
CA ARG A 665 -32.43 -15.95 3.18
C ARG A 665 -32.31 -14.44 3.22
N GLU A 666 -31.15 -13.91 3.61
CA GLU A 666 -30.82 -12.50 3.49
C GLU A 666 -29.67 -12.31 2.47
N VAL A 667 -29.95 -12.72 1.23
CA VAL A 667 -29.23 -12.19 0.07
C VAL A 667 -29.86 -10.84 -0.24
N LEU A 668 -29.21 -9.77 0.22
CA LEU A 668 -29.56 -8.39 -0.11
C LEU A 668 -28.91 -8.07 -1.45
N ASP A 669 -29.73 -8.11 -2.50
CA ASP A 669 -29.35 -7.71 -3.86
C ASP A 669 -29.37 -6.18 -3.93
N LEU A 670 -28.20 -5.57 -4.17
CA LEU A 670 -27.99 -4.13 -4.21
C LEU A 670 -27.86 -3.68 -5.66
N LEU A 671 -28.95 -3.13 -6.21
CA LEU A 671 -28.93 -2.21 -7.35
C LEU A 671 -29.76 -0.94 -7.01
N PRO A 672 -29.47 0.20 -7.65
CA PRO A 672 -29.41 1.50 -6.98
C PRO A 672 -30.68 2.38 -7.11
N ASP A 673 -30.73 3.37 -6.20
CA ASP A 673 -31.45 4.65 -6.24
C ASP A 673 -32.99 4.68 -6.20
N GLU A 674 -33.53 5.14 -5.06
CA GLU A 674 -34.54 6.22 -4.95
C GLU A 674 -34.91 6.48 -3.47
N GLN A 675 -34.79 7.74 -3.02
CA GLN A 675 -34.85 8.15 -1.61
C GLN A 675 -36.25 8.15 -0.97
N GLU A 676 -37.31 7.73 -1.66
CA GLU A 676 -38.69 7.82 -1.13
C GLU A 676 -39.27 6.52 -0.54
N ASN A 677 -38.59 5.37 -0.64
CA ASN A 677 -39.13 4.09 -0.15
C ASN A 677 -38.62 3.61 1.22
N ILE A 678 -37.72 4.34 1.88
CA ILE A 678 -37.08 3.91 3.15
C ILE A 678 -38.00 4.03 4.38
N GLN A 679 -39.15 4.70 4.29
CA GLN A 679 -40.06 4.85 5.43
C GLN A 679 -41.11 3.74 5.61
N LYS A 680 -41.25 2.78 4.68
CA LYS A 680 -42.37 1.81 4.72
C LYS A 680 -42.07 0.40 5.24
N GLN A 681 -40.87 0.10 5.74
CA GLN A 681 -40.60 -1.23 6.30
C GLN A 681 -39.85 -1.20 7.64
N LYS A 682 -40.51 -0.67 8.67
CA LYS A 682 -40.24 -1.09 10.06
C LYS A 682 -41.44 -1.87 10.56
N ALA A 683 -41.26 -3.17 10.81
CA ALA A 683 -42.31 -3.99 11.41
C ALA A 683 -42.51 -3.57 12.88
N LEU A 684 -43.69 -3.05 13.22
CA LEU A 684 -44.07 -2.78 14.60
C LEU A 684 -44.49 -4.09 15.30
N TYR A 685 -43.90 -4.34 16.47
CA TYR A 685 -44.28 -5.43 17.37
C TYR A 685 -45.16 -4.87 18.49
N HIS A 686 -46.25 -5.56 18.81
CA HIS A 686 -47.17 -5.20 19.90
C HIS A 686 -47.13 -6.24 21.02
N TRP A 687 -47.17 -5.78 22.28
CA TRP A 687 -47.19 -6.67 23.45
C TRP A 687 -48.61 -7.13 23.77
N ASP A 688 -48.90 -8.41 23.54
CA ASP A 688 -50.18 -9.01 23.93
C ASP A 688 -50.15 -9.35 25.43
N LYS A 689 -50.87 -8.56 26.24
CA LYS A 689 -50.96 -8.74 27.69
C LYS A 689 -51.61 -10.06 28.12
N LYS A 690 -52.47 -10.66 27.29
CA LYS A 690 -53.18 -11.90 27.65
C LYS A 690 -52.29 -13.13 27.50
N HIS A 691 -51.43 -13.13 26.48
CA HIS A 691 -50.50 -14.24 26.19
C HIS A 691 -49.04 -13.95 26.56
N LYS A 692 -48.75 -12.77 27.14
CA LYS A 692 -47.43 -12.32 27.60
C LYS A 692 -46.32 -12.54 26.54
N LYS A 693 -46.60 -12.21 25.28
CA LYS A 693 -45.64 -12.30 24.17
C LYS A 693 -45.80 -11.15 23.18
N PHE A 694 -44.72 -10.79 22.50
CA PHE A 694 -44.76 -9.83 21.40
C PHE A 694 -45.32 -10.48 20.13
N VAL A 695 -46.30 -9.84 19.51
CA VAL A 695 -46.91 -10.27 18.25
C VAL A 695 -46.60 -9.22 17.18
N LYS A 696 -46.14 -9.67 16.01
CA LYS A 696 -45.85 -8.81 14.86
C LYS A 696 -47.17 -8.32 14.24
N LEU A 697 -47.24 -7.02 13.92
CA LEU A 697 -48.36 -6.45 13.15
C LEU A 697 -47.98 -6.41 11.67
N HIS A 698 -48.89 -6.84 10.81
CA HIS A 698 -48.73 -6.67 9.36
C HIS A 698 -49.21 -5.27 8.95
N HIS A 699 -48.74 -4.80 7.78
CA HIS A 699 -49.06 -3.47 7.28
C HIS A 699 -50.58 -3.32 7.11
N GLY A 700 -51.20 -2.40 7.86
CA GLY A 700 -52.65 -2.16 7.85
C GLY A 700 -53.42 -2.72 9.05
N GLU A 701 -52.80 -3.48 9.96
CA GLU A 701 -53.42 -3.94 11.22
C GLU A 701 -53.27 -2.87 12.32
N THR A 702 -54.38 -2.44 12.93
CA THR A 702 -54.37 -1.61 14.15
C THR A 702 -54.85 -2.42 15.36
N VAL A 703 -54.34 -2.10 16.56
CA VAL A 703 -54.69 -2.80 17.80
C VAL A 703 -55.60 -1.92 18.63
N THR A 704 -56.80 -2.40 18.98
CA THR A 704 -57.66 -1.75 19.98
C THR A 704 -57.45 -2.39 21.35
N ALA A 705 -57.98 -1.75 22.42
CA ALA A 705 -57.78 -2.18 23.81
C ALA A 705 -58.24 -3.63 24.11
N SER A 706 -58.98 -4.28 23.20
CA SER A 706 -59.53 -5.63 23.35
C SER A 706 -58.95 -6.71 22.42
N GLY A 707 -58.10 -6.38 21.43
CA GLY A 707 -57.49 -7.37 20.51
C GLY A 707 -57.33 -6.91 19.05
N LYS A 708 -56.83 -7.82 18.18
CA LYS A 708 -56.59 -7.58 16.73
C LYS A 708 -57.89 -7.67 15.92
N ASP A 709 -58.15 -6.71 15.03
CA ASP A 709 -59.17 -6.80 13.97
C ASP A 709 -58.56 -6.55 12.57
N ALA A 710 -59.11 -7.18 11.54
CA ALA A 710 -58.64 -7.10 10.16
C ALA A 710 -59.65 -6.37 9.24
N PHE A 711 -59.14 -5.33 8.56
CA PHE A 711 -59.70 -4.59 7.41
C PHE A 711 -60.94 -3.68 7.59
N SER A 712 -60.75 -2.38 7.35
CA SER A 712 -61.74 -1.49 6.73
C SER A 712 -61.21 -1.03 5.36
N HIS A 713 -61.93 -1.33 4.28
CA HIS A 713 -61.66 -0.87 2.92
C HIS A 713 -62.54 0.35 2.59
N GLY A 714 -61.95 1.35 1.94
CA GLY A 714 -62.65 2.42 1.22
C GLY A 714 -61.89 3.74 1.28
N VAL A 715 -61.82 4.59 0.27
CA VAL A 715 -62.33 4.70 -1.11
C VAL A 715 -61.58 5.91 -1.73
N ALA A 716 -61.33 5.88 -3.05
CA ALA A 716 -61.08 7.05 -3.95
C ALA A 716 -59.77 7.85 -3.79
N ALA A 717 -59.18 8.49 -4.81
CA ALA A 717 -59.46 8.72 -6.25
C ALA A 717 -58.10 9.13 -6.88
N MET A 718 -57.70 8.61 -8.04
CA MET A 718 -58.01 9.05 -9.41
C MET A 718 -57.17 10.27 -9.89
N VAL A 719 -56.39 9.99 -10.94
CA VAL A 719 -55.56 10.83 -11.84
C VAL A 719 -54.17 11.21 -11.34
#